data_AF-A0A0G1HTB4-F1
#
_entry.id   AF-A0A0G1HTB4-F1
#
_cell.length_a   1.000
_cell.length_b   1.000
_cell.length_c   1.000
_cell.angle_alpha   90.00
_cell.angle_beta   90.00
_cell.angle_gamma   90.00
#
_symmetry.space_group_name_H-M   'P 1'
#
loop_
_entity.id
_entity.type
_entity.pdbx_description
1 polymer ?
#
loop_
_entity_poly.entity_id
_entity_poly.type
_entity_poly.pdbx_seq_one_letter_code
_entity_poly.pdbx_strand_id
1 'polypeptide(L)'
;MTKIRIAKIAGIAAGASLFLGAFVPMAGAVTIAELQTQINALMAQLAILQGSTVATTACTFTSSLTIGSRGADVTCLQNYLTGTGHFTFAGGSTGYFGPVTRTAVAAWQAANGVAPAVGYFGPISQAKYSAVAGATVPGTTVPGSTVGITTPGVEGTLTASENASPASGTKVYEGGSKVGVLGIKVEADVSDLKVERVKLKLDADTADASSSTNSDQQFYTKIADKIYVMDGSTVLASMVLDATTVVKEGTAYYITITGFSVVVPKDTSKVLTIAVDPKTSWDSAYDDDSWTVSVPVDGVRAVDGASINQYSPSTLFANNFTSAADVVDSASMTVSLASNSPSTSQVIANQGSSDNEYDELTLAVFNFAAGKDNVKITDLIVDLVRGNSNNVATATTAYIYDGSTLVGSATVAGTSVTASSATFSSIDWIVPADTTKALTFKVDIDSAALLADTYAADIGITTTDGTRVVAENSAGSAVTETGTAQGKTIWLRKVGPEVTLVSKSIATSGVPQGAPAALLTSTSTITATFNIKIKAVGGTLTLGNVASATPLFASSTATFKVYRNSTYDGLISSNATSTSYSVPSTCVAETAAKNGCTLTDGNEVTVPVTFKIEGRTVAGAALTSGSVYAVGFEGIQWFNATSGSTQTTTFMAGDTDWRTADVSFP
;
A
#
# COMPACT_ATOMS: atom_id res chain seq x y z
N MET A 1 34.39 -11.14 49.58
CA MET A 1 35.54 -10.34 49.06
C MET A 1 36.58 -11.28 48.46
N THR A 2 37.58 -10.72 47.77
CA THR A 2 38.79 -11.34 47.18
C THR A 2 39.46 -12.42 48.04
N LYS A 3 39.73 -13.63 47.49
CA LYS A 3 40.98 -14.09 46.81
C LYS A 3 42.23 -14.17 47.72
N ILE A 4 42.84 -15.37 47.89
CA ILE A 4 44.23 -15.73 47.45
C ILE A 4 44.68 -17.15 47.90
N ARG A 5 45.62 -17.70 47.11
CA ARG A 5 46.31 -19.01 47.07
C ARG A 5 47.10 -19.41 48.33
N ILE A 6 47.46 -20.70 48.44
CA ILE A 6 48.71 -21.25 49.03
C ILE A 6 49.06 -22.61 48.35
N ALA A 7 50.29 -23.12 48.51
CA ALA A 7 50.83 -24.35 47.89
C ALA A 7 51.84 -25.07 48.84
N LYS A 8 52.57 -26.11 48.35
CA LYS A 8 53.70 -26.90 48.97
C LYS A 8 53.30 -28.29 49.58
N ILE A 9 54.14 -29.34 49.75
CA ILE A 9 55.53 -29.75 49.33
C ILE A 9 55.79 -31.27 49.59
N ALA A 10 56.94 -31.80 49.12
CA ALA A 10 57.70 -33.01 49.53
C ALA A 10 57.30 -34.40 48.99
N GLY A 11 58.22 -35.35 48.74
CA GLY A 11 59.68 -35.24 48.48
C GLY A 11 60.66 -35.79 49.55
N ILE A 12 61.30 -36.93 49.25
CA ILE A 12 62.40 -37.66 49.95
C ILE A 12 63.18 -38.43 48.83
N ALA A 13 64.51 -38.53 48.63
CA ALA A 13 65.79 -38.30 49.35
C ALA A 13 66.35 -39.52 50.13
N ALA A 14 67.59 -40.04 49.96
CA ALA A 14 68.73 -39.82 49.05
C ALA A 14 69.40 -41.21 48.76
N GLY A 15 70.63 -41.45 48.26
CA GLY A 15 71.86 -40.72 47.90
C GLY A 15 72.94 -41.77 47.45
N ALA A 16 74.26 -41.53 47.30
CA ALA A 16 75.09 -40.32 47.33
C ALA A 16 76.50 -40.56 46.70
N SER A 17 77.09 -39.53 46.06
CA SER A 17 78.55 -39.36 45.71
C SER A 17 79.19 -40.33 44.67
N LEU A 18 80.24 -40.00 43.89
CA LEU A 18 81.13 -38.82 43.78
C LEU A 18 81.73 -38.70 42.33
N PHE A 19 82.38 -37.56 42.01
CA PHE A 19 83.42 -37.27 40.98
C PHE A 19 83.15 -36.26 39.85
N LEU A 20 84.27 -35.68 39.37
CA LEU A 20 84.42 -34.53 38.47
C LEU A 20 84.36 -34.91 36.98
N GLY A 21 84.01 -33.94 36.13
CA GLY A 21 84.35 -33.97 34.70
C GLY A 21 83.43 -33.11 33.83
N ALA A 22 83.97 -32.06 33.21
CA ALA A 22 83.21 -31.25 32.25
C ALA A 22 83.35 -31.83 30.83
N PHE A 23 82.28 -32.42 30.31
CA PHE A 23 82.14 -32.75 28.90
C PHE A 23 80.78 -32.27 28.39
N VAL A 24 80.78 -31.60 27.24
CA VAL A 24 79.56 -31.42 26.44
C VAL A 24 79.15 -32.82 25.96
N PRO A 25 77.88 -33.26 26.11
CA PRO A 25 77.45 -34.51 25.51
C PRO A 25 77.52 -34.36 23.99
N MET A 26 78.52 -35.00 23.39
CA MET A 26 78.58 -35.22 21.95
C MET A 26 77.26 -35.88 21.53
N ALA A 27 76.64 -35.39 20.44
CA ALA A 27 75.43 -36.01 19.92
C ALA A 27 75.69 -37.50 19.68
N GLY A 28 74.87 -38.36 20.31
CA GLY A 28 75.00 -39.80 20.16
C GLY A 28 74.91 -40.19 18.69
N ALA A 29 75.77 -41.12 18.26
CA ALA A 29 75.73 -41.61 16.89
C ALA A 29 74.35 -42.21 16.61
N VAL A 30 73.66 -41.67 15.60
CA VAL A 30 72.28 -42.06 15.24
C VAL A 30 72.23 -43.57 15.08
N THR A 31 71.41 -44.22 15.90
CA THR A 31 71.34 -45.67 15.94
C THR A 31 70.66 -46.21 14.68
N ILE A 32 70.96 -47.47 14.35
CA ILE A 32 70.29 -48.17 13.25
C ILE A 32 68.76 -48.15 13.44
N ALA A 33 68.27 -48.22 14.68
CA ALA A 33 66.84 -48.12 15.00
C ALA A 33 66.25 -46.74 14.66
N GLU A 34 66.93 -45.64 14.99
CA GLU A 34 66.49 -44.28 14.65
C GLU A 34 66.53 -44.04 13.13
N LEU A 35 67.52 -44.58 12.43
CA LEU A 35 67.56 -44.61 10.96
C LEU A 35 66.40 -45.44 10.38
N GLN A 36 66.08 -46.61 10.95
CA GLN A 36 64.90 -47.39 10.57
C GLN A 36 63.59 -46.60 10.79
N THR A 37 63.48 -45.87 11.90
CA THR A 37 62.31 -45.01 12.19
C THR A 37 62.22 -43.84 11.22
N GLN A 38 63.32 -43.18 10.88
CA GLN A 38 63.35 -42.12 9.86
C GLN A 38 63.05 -42.66 8.47
N ILE A 39 63.54 -43.84 8.10
CA ILE A 39 63.19 -44.50 6.84
C ILE A 39 61.69 -44.82 6.80
N ASN A 40 61.10 -45.35 7.88
CA ASN A 40 59.67 -45.61 7.93
C ASN A 40 58.82 -44.32 7.88
N ALA A 41 59.27 -43.24 8.52
CA ALA A 41 58.63 -41.93 8.43
C ALA A 41 58.74 -41.32 7.02
N LEU A 42 59.89 -41.47 6.36
CA LEU A 42 60.11 -41.00 4.99
C LEU A 42 59.35 -41.86 3.96
N MET A 43 59.21 -43.16 4.21
CA MET A 43 58.34 -44.06 3.44
C MET A 43 56.85 -43.74 3.65
N ALA A 44 56.43 -43.31 4.85
CA ALA A 44 55.07 -42.80 5.07
C ALA A 44 54.83 -41.46 4.36
N GLN A 45 55.81 -40.55 4.36
CA GLN A 45 55.75 -39.31 3.59
C GLN A 45 55.76 -39.59 2.07
N LEU A 46 56.54 -40.56 1.59
CA LEU A 46 56.52 -41.01 0.19
C LEU A 46 55.20 -41.71 -0.16
N ALA A 47 54.59 -42.49 0.74
CA ALA A 47 53.25 -43.05 0.53
C ALA A 47 52.18 -41.96 0.44
N ILE A 48 52.29 -40.88 1.21
CA ILE A 48 51.43 -39.69 1.10
C ILE A 48 51.71 -38.94 -0.21
N LEU A 49 52.97 -38.80 -0.63
CA LEU A 49 53.36 -38.00 -1.81
C LEU A 49 53.19 -38.75 -3.15
N GLN A 50 53.26 -40.09 -3.14
CA GLN A 50 53.00 -40.97 -4.29
C GLN A 50 51.54 -41.45 -4.34
N GLY A 51 50.88 -41.54 -3.17
CA GLY A 51 49.42 -41.67 -3.06
C GLY A 51 48.68 -40.36 -3.35
N SER A 52 49.37 -39.23 -3.32
CA SER A 52 48.89 -37.96 -3.89
C SER A 52 48.92 -38.03 -5.41
N THR A 53 47.96 -38.74 -5.99
CA THR A 53 47.40 -38.27 -7.26
C THR A 53 46.97 -36.83 -7.03
N VAL A 54 47.64 -35.88 -7.69
CA VAL A 54 47.20 -34.48 -7.67
C VAL A 54 45.86 -34.45 -8.38
N ALA A 55 44.78 -34.51 -7.59
CA ALA A 55 43.44 -34.24 -8.09
C ALA A 55 43.50 -32.87 -8.74
N THR A 56 43.33 -32.84 -10.07
CA THR A 56 43.29 -31.60 -10.85
C THR A 56 41.93 -30.95 -10.61
N THR A 57 41.75 -30.42 -9.41
CA THR A 57 40.61 -29.58 -9.03
C THR A 57 40.52 -28.46 -10.06
N ALA A 58 39.47 -28.51 -10.90
CA ALA A 58 39.27 -27.50 -11.93
C ALA A 58 39.17 -26.13 -11.26
N CYS A 59 40.06 -25.22 -11.62
CA CYS A 59 40.22 -23.97 -10.90
C CYS A 59 39.06 -23.02 -11.21
N THR A 60 38.33 -22.63 -10.16
CA THR A 60 37.17 -21.74 -10.26
C THR A 60 37.62 -20.30 -10.46
N PHE A 61 37.84 -19.91 -11.71
CA PHE A 61 38.21 -18.55 -12.10
C PHE A 61 37.03 -17.57 -11.92
N THR A 62 37.01 -16.85 -10.80
CA THR A 62 36.01 -15.80 -10.53
C THR A 62 36.39 -14.42 -11.10
N SER A 63 37.65 -14.26 -11.55
CA SER A 63 38.16 -13.01 -12.12
C SER A 63 38.81 -13.24 -13.50
N SER A 64 38.71 -12.25 -14.39
CA SER A 64 39.30 -12.33 -15.73
C SER A 64 40.80 -12.06 -15.69
N LEU A 65 41.61 -12.90 -16.35
CA LEU A 65 43.08 -12.82 -16.30
C LEU A 65 43.67 -12.26 -17.60
N THR A 66 44.62 -11.34 -17.46
CA THR A 66 45.24 -10.59 -18.56
C THR A 66 46.69 -10.20 -18.24
N ILE A 67 47.41 -9.59 -19.18
CA ILE A 67 48.77 -9.10 -18.91
C ILE A 67 48.75 -8.14 -17.70
N GLY A 68 49.54 -8.46 -16.68
CA GLY A 68 49.58 -7.74 -15.41
C GLY A 68 49.03 -8.55 -14.22
N SER A 69 48.09 -9.47 -14.45
CA SER A 69 47.47 -10.28 -13.39
C SER A 69 48.50 -11.09 -12.60
N ARG A 70 48.29 -11.23 -11.28
CA ARG A 70 49.13 -12.01 -10.36
C ARG A 70 48.28 -12.79 -9.36
N GLY A 71 48.76 -13.95 -8.90
CA GLY A 71 48.14 -14.72 -7.82
C GLY A 71 47.89 -16.19 -8.16
N ALA A 72 47.21 -16.90 -7.25
CA ALA A 72 46.96 -18.34 -7.33
C ALA A 72 46.23 -18.75 -8.63
N ASP A 73 45.22 -17.97 -9.06
CA ASP A 73 44.50 -18.16 -10.31
C ASP A 73 45.47 -18.22 -11.50
N VAL A 74 46.41 -17.28 -11.58
CA VAL A 74 47.42 -17.23 -12.65
C VAL A 74 48.35 -18.43 -12.59
N THR A 75 48.77 -18.85 -11.39
CA THR A 75 49.56 -20.08 -11.20
C THR A 75 48.79 -21.32 -11.68
N CYS A 76 47.50 -21.43 -11.39
CA CYS A 76 46.69 -22.56 -11.85
C CYS A 76 46.46 -22.55 -13.36
N LEU A 77 46.18 -21.38 -13.96
CA LEU A 77 46.07 -21.25 -15.40
C LEU A 77 47.38 -21.64 -16.11
N GLN A 78 48.54 -21.23 -15.57
CA GLN A 78 49.84 -21.65 -16.07
C GLN A 78 50.09 -23.16 -15.91
N ASN A 79 49.70 -23.77 -14.79
CA ASN A 79 49.78 -25.22 -14.59
C ASN A 79 48.93 -25.98 -15.63
N TYR A 80 47.67 -25.57 -15.83
CA TYR A 80 46.77 -26.17 -16.81
C TYR A 80 47.27 -25.99 -18.26
N LEU A 81 47.76 -24.81 -18.62
CA LEU A 81 48.35 -24.56 -19.93
C LEU A 81 49.65 -25.33 -20.15
N THR A 82 50.39 -25.67 -19.07
CA THR A 82 51.54 -26.58 -19.15
C THR A 82 51.08 -28.02 -19.40
N GLY A 83 50.08 -28.49 -18.65
CA GLY A 83 49.51 -29.83 -18.82
C GLY A 83 48.82 -30.06 -20.18
N THR A 84 48.37 -29.00 -20.84
CA THR A 84 47.84 -29.01 -22.22
C THR A 84 48.88 -28.64 -23.28
N GLY A 85 50.16 -28.46 -22.90
CA GLY A 85 51.27 -28.23 -23.84
C GLY A 85 51.38 -26.82 -24.44
N HIS A 86 50.53 -25.87 -24.01
CA HIS A 86 50.49 -24.51 -24.53
C HIS A 86 51.40 -23.51 -23.78
N PHE A 87 51.81 -23.79 -22.53
CA PHE A 87 52.74 -22.96 -21.76
C PHE A 87 54.09 -23.67 -21.60
N THR A 88 55.13 -23.10 -22.22
CA THR A 88 56.45 -23.74 -22.41
C THR A 88 57.57 -23.08 -21.60
N PHE A 89 57.24 -22.29 -20.58
CA PHE A 89 58.24 -21.58 -19.79
C PHE A 89 58.97 -22.51 -18.81
N ALA A 90 60.28 -22.70 -19.02
CA ALA A 90 61.10 -23.65 -18.25
C ALA A 90 61.20 -23.36 -16.73
N GLY A 91 60.88 -22.14 -16.29
CA GLY A 91 60.80 -21.81 -14.85
C GLY A 91 59.48 -22.19 -14.17
N GLY A 92 58.56 -22.87 -14.87
CA GLY A 92 57.26 -23.28 -14.34
C GLY A 92 56.28 -22.13 -14.13
N SER A 93 55.22 -22.40 -13.36
CA SER A 93 54.14 -21.44 -13.11
C SER A 93 54.56 -20.37 -12.10
N THR A 94 54.92 -19.20 -12.60
CA THR A 94 55.43 -18.06 -11.82
C THR A 94 54.34 -17.26 -11.09
N GLY A 95 53.06 -17.52 -11.37
CA GLY A 95 51.94 -16.76 -10.81
C GLY A 95 51.85 -15.32 -11.31
N TYR A 96 52.55 -14.97 -12.40
CA TYR A 96 52.49 -13.67 -13.08
C TYR A 96 52.13 -13.83 -14.56
N PHE A 97 51.07 -13.17 -14.99
CA PHE A 97 50.55 -13.22 -16.35
C PHE A 97 51.36 -12.24 -17.21
N GLY A 98 52.48 -12.72 -17.73
CA GLY A 98 53.32 -11.99 -18.68
C GLY A 98 52.96 -12.25 -20.14
N PRO A 99 53.71 -11.69 -21.10
CA PRO A 99 53.52 -11.92 -22.53
C PRO A 99 53.52 -13.42 -22.92
N VAL A 100 54.34 -14.24 -22.27
CA VAL A 100 54.39 -15.70 -22.51
C VAL A 100 53.07 -16.38 -22.14
N THR A 101 52.45 -15.99 -21.02
CA THR A 101 51.13 -16.52 -20.62
C THR A 101 50.03 -16.02 -21.55
N ARG A 102 50.10 -14.78 -22.05
CA ARG A 102 49.17 -14.29 -23.09
C ARG A 102 49.25 -15.13 -24.36
N THR A 103 50.45 -15.43 -24.86
CA THR A 103 50.63 -16.27 -26.06
C THR A 103 50.14 -17.70 -25.82
N ALA A 104 50.37 -18.28 -24.64
CA ALA A 104 49.85 -19.60 -24.28
C ALA A 104 48.31 -19.64 -24.23
N VAL A 105 47.67 -18.62 -23.63
CA VAL A 105 46.21 -18.48 -23.64
C VAL A 105 45.68 -18.31 -25.06
N ALA A 106 46.34 -17.50 -25.91
CA ALA A 106 45.92 -17.32 -27.30
C ALA A 106 46.00 -18.62 -28.11
N ALA A 107 47.08 -19.40 -27.94
CA ALA A 107 47.25 -20.71 -28.58
C ALA A 107 46.19 -21.73 -28.11
N TRP A 108 45.92 -21.79 -26.81
CA TRP A 108 44.87 -22.63 -26.24
C TRP A 108 43.46 -22.20 -26.70
N GLN A 109 43.19 -20.89 -26.76
CA GLN A 109 41.93 -20.33 -27.27
C GLN A 109 41.68 -20.76 -28.71
N ALA A 110 42.68 -20.60 -29.59
CA ALA A 110 42.59 -21.03 -30.98
C ALA A 110 42.37 -22.54 -31.11
N ALA A 111 43.11 -23.35 -30.34
CA ALA A 111 42.96 -24.82 -30.31
C ALA A 111 41.58 -25.28 -29.78
N ASN A 112 40.89 -24.46 -28.98
CA ASN A 112 39.60 -24.78 -28.38
C ASN A 112 38.40 -24.06 -29.04
N GLY A 113 38.62 -23.33 -30.15
CA GLY A 113 37.56 -22.59 -30.85
C GLY A 113 37.03 -21.37 -30.11
N VAL A 114 37.79 -20.80 -29.16
CA VAL A 114 37.42 -19.59 -28.42
C VAL A 114 37.82 -18.35 -29.23
N ALA A 115 36.82 -17.65 -29.76
CA ALA A 115 37.01 -16.39 -30.46
C ALA A 115 36.66 -15.17 -29.56
N PRO A 116 37.41 -14.05 -29.64
CA PRO A 116 38.66 -13.88 -30.36
C PRO A 116 39.86 -14.44 -29.56
N ALA A 117 40.76 -15.18 -30.23
CA ALA A 117 41.90 -15.86 -29.61
C ALA A 117 43.09 -14.90 -29.31
N VAL A 118 42.83 -13.83 -28.54
CA VAL A 118 43.77 -12.72 -28.31
C VAL A 118 44.60 -12.83 -27.01
N GLY A 119 44.47 -13.93 -26.29
CA GLY A 119 45.21 -14.21 -25.05
C GLY A 119 44.61 -13.57 -23.79
N TYR A 120 43.35 -13.14 -23.84
CA TYR A 120 42.61 -12.60 -22.69
C TYR A 120 41.70 -13.67 -22.10
N PHE A 121 41.93 -14.08 -20.84
CA PHE A 121 41.19 -15.16 -20.19
C PHE A 121 39.98 -14.61 -19.43
N GLY A 122 38.98 -14.13 -20.19
CA GLY A 122 37.69 -13.65 -19.68
C GLY A 122 36.57 -14.71 -19.70
N PRO A 123 35.29 -14.33 -19.46
CA PRO A 123 34.19 -15.26 -19.22
C PRO A 123 33.98 -16.36 -20.26
N ILE A 124 34.17 -16.07 -21.55
CA ILE A 124 34.07 -17.07 -22.63
C ILE A 124 35.18 -18.14 -22.50
N SER A 125 36.39 -17.73 -22.09
CA SER A 125 37.51 -18.64 -21.84
C SER A 125 37.33 -19.43 -20.54
N GLN A 126 36.78 -18.80 -19.51
CA GLN A 126 36.44 -19.47 -18.24
C GLN A 126 35.37 -20.55 -18.46
N ALA A 127 34.28 -20.21 -19.18
CA ALA A 127 33.23 -21.16 -19.53
C ALA A 127 33.75 -22.33 -20.38
N LYS A 128 34.58 -22.04 -21.40
CA LYS A 128 35.21 -23.11 -22.20
C LYS A 128 36.19 -23.94 -21.37
N TYR A 129 36.98 -23.32 -20.50
CA TYR A 129 37.88 -24.02 -19.57
C TYR A 129 37.09 -25.00 -18.69
N SER A 130 36.02 -24.57 -18.03
CA SER A 130 35.18 -25.46 -17.21
C SER A 130 34.62 -26.62 -18.04
N ALA A 131 34.25 -26.37 -19.30
CA ALA A 131 33.73 -27.39 -20.22
C ALA A 131 34.79 -28.36 -20.79
N VAL A 132 36.09 -28.08 -20.71
CA VAL A 132 37.16 -28.99 -21.22
C VAL A 132 38.10 -29.52 -20.14
N ALA A 133 38.35 -28.75 -19.07
CA ALA A 133 39.09 -29.20 -17.89
C ALA A 133 38.20 -30.02 -16.93
N GLY A 134 36.88 -29.82 -16.97
CA GLY A 134 35.90 -30.67 -16.29
C GLY A 134 35.50 -31.93 -17.07
N ALA A 135 36.06 -32.16 -18.26
CA ALA A 135 35.65 -33.24 -19.16
C ALA A 135 36.76 -34.30 -19.35
N THR A 136 36.82 -35.29 -18.47
CA THR A 136 37.62 -36.50 -18.69
C THR A 136 36.99 -37.36 -19.79
N VAL A 137 37.69 -37.49 -20.92
CA VAL A 137 37.29 -38.30 -22.10
C VAL A 137 37.66 -39.80 -21.89
N PRO A 138 37.24 -40.76 -22.75
CA PRO A 138 36.55 -41.96 -22.27
C PRO A 138 37.45 -43.21 -22.10
N GLY A 139 37.08 -44.08 -21.16
CA GLY A 139 37.78 -45.34 -20.87
C GLY A 139 36.88 -46.48 -20.38
N THR A 140 36.56 -47.38 -21.30
CA THR A 140 36.16 -48.80 -21.18
C THR A 140 35.80 -49.41 -19.80
N THR A 141 34.49 -49.49 -19.52
CA THR A 141 33.75 -50.55 -18.75
C THR A 141 34.00 -50.80 -17.24
N VAL A 142 32.89 -51.20 -16.58
CA VAL A 142 32.71 -51.65 -15.17
C VAL A 142 32.53 -50.49 -14.16
N PRO A 143 31.52 -50.53 -13.26
CA PRO A 143 30.86 -49.30 -12.79
C PRO A 143 31.16 -48.88 -11.34
N GLY A 144 30.75 -47.64 -11.00
CA GLY A 144 30.38 -47.27 -9.62
C GLY A 144 31.24 -46.21 -8.94
N SER A 145 31.07 -44.93 -9.31
CA SER A 145 31.34 -43.80 -8.41
C SER A 145 30.66 -42.51 -8.91
N THR A 146 29.41 -42.29 -8.51
CA THR A 146 28.65 -41.05 -8.77
C THR A 146 28.68 -40.16 -7.52
N VAL A 147 29.23 -38.95 -7.65
CA VAL A 147 29.23 -37.98 -6.55
C VAL A 147 27.79 -37.67 -6.14
N GLY A 148 27.48 -37.90 -4.86
CA GLY A 148 26.17 -37.64 -4.25
C GLY A 148 25.27 -38.86 -4.07
N ILE A 149 25.56 -40.02 -4.66
CA ILE A 149 24.81 -41.27 -4.46
C ILE A 149 25.52 -42.15 -3.43
N THR A 150 24.84 -42.43 -2.31
CA THR A 150 25.29 -43.25 -1.19
C THR A 150 24.86 -44.72 -1.29
N THR A 151 23.95 -45.04 -2.23
CA THR A 151 23.47 -46.40 -2.55
C THR A 151 23.94 -46.99 -3.90
N PRO A 152 25.23 -46.89 -4.33
CA PRO A 152 25.69 -47.48 -5.59
C PRO A 152 25.31 -48.95 -5.78
N GLY A 153 24.85 -49.30 -6.99
CA GLY A 153 24.43 -50.64 -7.37
C GLY A 153 23.02 -51.04 -6.94
N VAL A 154 22.28 -50.18 -6.23
CA VAL A 154 20.91 -50.46 -5.76
C VAL A 154 19.88 -49.78 -6.64
N GLU A 155 18.97 -50.57 -7.22
CA GLU A 155 17.79 -50.07 -7.95
C GLU A 155 16.80 -49.42 -6.97
N GLY A 156 16.21 -48.29 -7.36
CA GLY A 156 15.30 -47.50 -6.53
C GLY A 156 13.87 -47.41 -7.09
N THR A 157 12.97 -46.76 -6.38
CA THR A 157 11.63 -46.43 -6.90
C THR A 157 11.35 -44.94 -6.73
N LEU A 158 11.00 -44.28 -7.85
CA LEU A 158 10.67 -42.86 -7.90
C LEU A 158 9.16 -42.66 -7.71
N THR A 159 8.79 -41.98 -6.63
CA THR A 159 7.43 -41.45 -6.47
C THR A 159 7.47 -39.94 -6.69
N ALA A 160 6.59 -39.43 -7.57
CA ALA A 160 6.34 -38.00 -7.73
C ALA A 160 4.86 -37.70 -7.47
N SER A 161 4.58 -36.65 -6.72
CA SER A 161 3.22 -36.22 -6.38
C SER A 161 3.13 -34.69 -6.27
N GLU A 162 1.92 -34.17 -6.22
CA GLU A 162 1.65 -32.76 -5.99
C GLU A 162 2.05 -32.36 -4.56
N ASN A 163 2.67 -31.18 -4.41
CA ASN A 163 2.87 -30.55 -3.12
C ASN A 163 1.95 -29.33 -3.00
N ALA A 164 1.17 -29.25 -1.92
CA ALA A 164 0.16 -28.20 -1.65
C ALA A 164 0.73 -26.77 -1.39
N SER A 165 1.96 -26.51 -1.82
CA SER A 165 2.59 -25.20 -1.91
C SER A 165 3.46 -25.17 -3.17
N PRO A 166 3.28 -24.21 -4.10
CA PRO A 166 2.30 -23.12 -4.09
C PRO A 166 0.85 -23.61 -4.03
N ALA A 167 -0.06 -22.76 -3.54
CA ALA A 167 -1.48 -23.10 -3.45
C ALA A 167 -2.17 -22.99 -4.82
N SER A 168 -3.22 -23.76 -5.05
CA SER A 168 -4.07 -23.60 -6.23
C SER A 168 -4.81 -22.26 -6.17
N GLY A 169 -4.93 -21.58 -7.32
CA GLY A 169 -5.45 -20.21 -7.40
C GLY A 169 -4.46 -19.14 -6.94
N THR A 170 -3.15 -19.43 -6.90
CA THR A 170 -2.13 -18.39 -6.67
C THR A 170 -2.20 -17.33 -7.78
N LYS A 171 -2.27 -16.04 -7.43
CA LYS A 171 -2.23 -14.96 -8.43
C LYS A 171 -0.82 -14.76 -8.98
N VAL A 172 -0.74 -14.56 -10.29
CA VAL A 172 0.48 -14.35 -11.08
C VAL A 172 0.32 -13.02 -11.81
N TYR A 173 1.09 -12.03 -11.37
CA TYR A 173 1.04 -10.66 -11.87
C TYR A 173 1.91 -10.46 -13.10
N GLU A 174 1.51 -9.54 -13.99
CA GLU A 174 2.37 -9.00 -15.05
C GLU A 174 3.74 -8.54 -14.50
N GLY A 175 4.80 -8.65 -15.30
CA GLY A 175 6.15 -8.21 -14.93
C GLY A 175 6.81 -9.00 -13.77
N GLY A 176 6.12 -9.98 -13.18
CA GLY A 176 6.61 -10.78 -12.06
C GLY A 176 7.89 -11.57 -12.35
N SER A 177 8.47 -12.18 -11.31
CA SER A 177 9.68 -13.01 -11.50
C SER A 177 9.76 -14.19 -10.54
N LYS A 178 10.01 -15.38 -11.10
CA LYS A 178 9.98 -16.69 -10.43
C LYS A 178 8.77 -16.87 -9.51
N VAL A 179 7.59 -16.49 -9.99
CA VAL A 179 6.33 -16.74 -9.29
C VAL A 179 6.08 -18.25 -9.31
N GLY A 180 5.98 -18.87 -8.14
CA GLY A 180 5.75 -20.31 -8.01
C GLY A 180 4.33 -20.66 -8.46
N VAL A 181 4.19 -21.65 -9.35
CA VAL A 181 2.91 -22.08 -9.93
C VAL A 181 2.58 -23.56 -9.71
N LEU A 182 3.55 -24.42 -9.36
CA LEU A 182 3.31 -25.82 -9.02
C LEU A 182 4.40 -26.37 -8.09
N GLY A 183 4.02 -27.14 -7.08
CA GLY A 183 4.95 -27.90 -6.23
C GLY A 183 4.99 -29.38 -6.63
N ILE A 184 6.19 -29.91 -6.86
CA ILE A 184 6.43 -31.33 -7.13
C ILE A 184 7.12 -31.95 -5.92
N LYS A 185 6.42 -32.76 -5.14
CA LYS A 185 7.04 -33.63 -4.14
C LYS A 185 7.67 -34.83 -4.85
N VAL A 186 8.96 -35.05 -4.64
CA VAL A 186 9.70 -36.22 -5.12
C VAL A 186 10.15 -37.04 -3.92
N GLU A 187 9.91 -38.34 -3.97
CA GLU A 187 10.27 -39.30 -2.92
C GLU A 187 11.12 -40.44 -3.53
N ALA A 188 12.10 -40.90 -2.75
CA ALA A 188 13.11 -41.85 -3.20
C ALA A 188 13.12 -43.10 -2.31
N ASP A 189 12.45 -44.16 -2.75
CA ASP A 189 12.38 -45.41 -2.01
C ASP A 189 13.51 -46.37 -2.40
N VAL A 190 14.02 -47.12 -1.42
CA VAL A 190 15.02 -48.21 -1.56
C VAL A 190 16.44 -47.76 -1.95
N SER A 191 16.60 -46.70 -2.75
CA SER A 191 17.88 -46.16 -3.24
C SER A 191 17.82 -44.63 -3.39
N ASP A 192 18.96 -43.95 -3.30
CA ASP A 192 19.07 -42.52 -3.63
C ASP A 192 18.71 -42.28 -5.10
N LEU A 193 17.98 -41.20 -5.38
CA LEU A 193 17.53 -40.84 -6.73
C LEU A 193 18.06 -39.48 -7.17
N LYS A 194 18.69 -39.44 -8.34
CA LYS A 194 19.22 -38.23 -8.97
C LYS A 194 18.24 -37.72 -10.03
N VAL A 195 17.40 -36.75 -9.69
CA VAL A 195 16.41 -36.11 -10.57
C VAL A 195 17.11 -35.23 -11.61
N GLU A 196 16.78 -35.39 -12.90
CA GLU A 196 17.48 -34.74 -14.02
C GLU A 196 16.55 -34.21 -15.13
N ARG A 197 15.24 -34.51 -15.07
CA ARG A 197 14.25 -34.04 -16.03
C ARG A 197 12.89 -33.84 -15.36
N VAL A 198 12.21 -32.76 -15.74
CA VAL A 198 10.76 -32.60 -15.57
C VAL A 198 10.15 -32.20 -16.91
N LYS A 199 9.22 -33.00 -17.43
CA LYS A 199 8.29 -32.61 -18.50
C LYS A 199 7.02 -32.07 -17.85
N LEU A 200 6.52 -30.96 -18.37
CA LEU A 200 5.30 -30.28 -17.94
C LEU A 200 4.35 -30.15 -19.13
N LYS A 201 3.05 -30.26 -18.86
CA LYS A 201 1.95 -29.88 -19.75
C LYS A 201 1.54 -28.44 -19.39
N LEU A 202 1.33 -27.61 -20.39
CA LEU A 202 0.96 -26.19 -20.26
C LEU A 202 -0.41 -25.98 -20.88
N ASP A 203 -1.40 -25.62 -20.07
CA ASP A 203 -2.81 -25.62 -20.45
C ASP A 203 -3.52 -24.31 -20.09
N ALA A 204 -4.55 -23.95 -20.86
CA ALA A 204 -5.58 -23.02 -20.41
C ALA A 204 -6.61 -23.79 -19.57
N ASP A 205 -7.00 -23.26 -18.40
CA ASP A 205 -7.94 -23.96 -17.52
C ASP A 205 -9.39 -23.77 -17.98
N THR A 206 -9.79 -24.63 -18.92
CA THR A 206 -11.14 -24.61 -19.53
C THR A 206 -12.25 -25.17 -18.61
N ALA A 207 -11.97 -25.38 -17.32
CA ALA A 207 -12.96 -25.84 -16.34
C ALA A 207 -13.95 -24.74 -15.90
N ASP A 208 -13.54 -23.47 -15.89
CA ASP A 208 -14.45 -22.34 -15.68
C ASP A 208 -14.93 -21.78 -17.04
N ALA A 209 -16.12 -22.22 -17.44
CA ALA A 209 -16.69 -21.92 -18.75
C ALA A 209 -17.39 -20.54 -18.85
N SER A 210 -17.05 -19.58 -17.98
CA SER A 210 -17.73 -18.28 -17.92
C SER A 210 -17.22 -17.24 -18.94
N SER A 211 -16.01 -17.39 -19.49
CA SER A 211 -15.43 -16.39 -20.41
C SER A 211 -14.38 -16.92 -21.43
N SER A 212 -13.59 -17.93 -21.08
CA SER A 212 -12.32 -18.19 -21.78
C SER A 212 -12.48 -18.65 -23.24
N THR A 213 -12.00 -17.81 -24.17
CA THR A 213 -11.71 -18.22 -25.57
C THR A 213 -10.29 -18.77 -25.72
N ASN A 214 -9.64 -19.04 -24.60
CA ASN A 214 -8.23 -19.35 -24.49
C ASN A 214 -7.88 -20.75 -24.95
N SER A 215 -6.61 -20.91 -25.34
CA SER A 215 -6.00 -22.14 -25.75
C SER A 215 -4.65 -22.32 -25.07
N ASP A 216 -4.21 -23.55 -24.90
CA ASP A 216 -2.91 -23.97 -24.37
C ASP A 216 -1.72 -23.19 -24.98
N GLN A 217 -1.84 -22.73 -26.22
CA GLN A 217 -0.81 -21.92 -26.89
C GLN A 217 -0.64 -20.51 -26.29
N GLN A 218 -1.69 -19.93 -25.68
CA GLN A 218 -1.62 -18.61 -25.06
C GLN A 218 -0.80 -18.63 -23.76
N PHE A 219 -0.61 -19.78 -23.10
CA PHE A 219 0.29 -19.90 -21.95
C PHE A 219 1.69 -19.33 -22.24
N TYR A 220 2.33 -19.77 -23.33
CA TYR A 220 3.69 -19.33 -23.69
C TYR A 220 3.73 -18.11 -24.63
N THR A 221 2.63 -17.82 -25.33
CA THR A 221 2.57 -16.66 -26.26
C THR A 221 1.97 -15.40 -25.63
N LYS A 222 1.29 -15.50 -24.47
CA LYS A 222 0.61 -14.38 -23.79
C LYS A 222 0.86 -14.28 -22.29
N ILE A 223 1.12 -15.38 -21.57
CA ILE A 223 1.16 -15.35 -20.09
C ILE A 223 2.59 -15.42 -19.52
N ALA A 224 3.46 -16.30 -20.02
CA ALA A 224 4.81 -16.48 -19.47
C ALA A 224 5.91 -16.46 -20.54
N ASP A 225 7.05 -15.85 -20.21
CA ASP A 225 8.27 -15.81 -21.04
C ASP A 225 9.27 -16.90 -20.67
N LYS A 226 9.23 -17.39 -19.43
CA LYS A 226 10.24 -18.32 -18.92
C LYS A 226 9.70 -19.21 -17.82
N ILE A 227 10.22 -20.43 -17.74
CA ILE A 227 9.89 -21.42 -16.71
C ILE A 227 11.14 -21.94 -16.01
N TYR A 228 10.98 -22.33 -14.75
CA TYR A 228 12.04 -22.66 -13.80
C TYR A 228 11.74 -23.97 -13.06
N VAL A 229 12.81 -24.68 -12.68
CA VAL A 229 12.79 -25.72 -11.63
C VAL A 229 13.65 -25.22 -10.48
N MET A 230 13.12 -25.21 -9.26
CA MET A 230 13.75 -24.59 -8.10
C MET A 230 13.75 -25.49 -6.85
N ASP A 231 14.74 -25.29 -5.98
CA ASP A 231 14.85 -25.89 -4.65
C ASP A 231 14.93 -24.75 -3.62
N GLY A 232 13.81 -24.51 -2.93
CA GLY A 232 13.59 -23.26 -2.20
C GLY A 232 13.73 -22.04 -3.13
N SER A 233 14.62 -21.11 -2.79
CA SER A 233 14.97 -19.95 -3.63
C SER A 233 16.03 -20.23 -4.70
N THR A 234 16.59 -21.45 -4.77
CA THR A 234 17.68 -21.79 -5.69
C THR A 234 17.14 -22.21 -7.05
N VAL A 235 17.52 -21.51 -8.11
CA VAL A 235 17.25 -21.98 -9.49
C VAL A 235 18.17 -23.14 -9.84
N LEU A 236 17.58 -24.28 -10.20
CA LEU A 236 18.29 -25.49 -10.63
C LEU A 236 18.44 -25.53 -12.16
N ALA A 237 17.35 -25.22 -12.86
CA ALA A 237 17.31 -25.05 -14.32
C ALA A 237 16.24 -24.02 -14.70
N SER A 238 16.34 -23.49 -15.92
CA SER A 238 15.30 -22.67 -16.53
C SER A 238 15.29 -22.85 -18.04
N MET A 239 14.12 -22.70 -18.67
CA MET A 239 13.96 -22.61 -20.11
C MET A 239 13.09 -21.41 -20.47
N VAL A 240 13.40 -20.78 -21.61
CA VAL A 240 12.49 -19.83 -22.27
C VAL A 240 11.22 -20.58 -22.67
N LEU A 241 10.10 -19.87 -22.78
CA LEU A 241 8.81 -20.38 -23.23
C LEU A 241 8.49 -19.83 -24.63
N ASP A 242 8.93 -20.55 -25.66
CA ASP A 242 8.78 -20.17 -27.07
C ASP A 242 8.49 -21.37 -28.00
N ALA A 243 8.32 -21.11 -29.30
CA ALA A 243 8.04 -22.14 -30.30
C ALA A 243 9.24 -23.07 -30.65
N THR A 244 10.39 -22.91 -29.99
CA THR A 244 11.57 -23.79 -30.12
C THR A 244 11.74 -24.71 -28.91
N THR A 245 11.12 -24.35 -27.78
CA THR A 245 11.23 -24.99 -26.47
C THR A 245 9.93 -25.69 -26.04
N VAL A 246 8.78 -25.15 -26.45
CA VAL A 246 7.45 -25.75 -26.25
C VAL A 246 7.09 -26.62 -27.46
N VAL A 247 6.84 -27.90 -27.20
CA VAL A 247 6.50 -28.92 -28.20
C VAL A 247 5.00 -29.23 -28.14
N LYS A 248 4.32 -29.21 -29.28
CA LYS A 248 2.93 -29.66 -29.39
C LYS A 248 2.86 -31.16 -29.65
N GLU A 249 2.19 -31.91 -28.79
CA GLU A 249 1.95 -33.35 -28.93
C GLU A 249 0.44 -33.59 -28.99
N GLY A 250 -0.09 -33.80 -30.20
CA GLY A 250 -1.53 -33.87 -30.44
C GLY A 250 -2.19 -32.50 -30.28
N THR A 251 -3.11 -32.36 -29.33
CA THR A 251 -3.73 -31.07 -28.98
C THR A 251 -2.91 -30.27 -27.96
N ALA A 252 -2.26 -30.96 -27.02
CA ALA A 252 -1.62 -30.37 -25.85
C ALA A 252 -0.20 -29.86 -26.11
N TYR A 253 0.25 -28.92 -25.28
CA TYR A 253 1.55 -28.28 -25.35
C TYR A 253 2.41 -28.67 -24.15
N TYR A 254 3.69 -28.97 -24.38
CA TYR A 254 4.60 -29.47 -23.36
C TYR A 254 5.96 -28.78 -23.42
N ILE A 255 6.61 -28.66 -22.27
CA ILE A 255 8.03 -28.29 -22.17
C ILE A 255 8.80 -29.33 -21.35
N THR A 256 10.04 -29.62 -21.72
CA THR A 256 10.87 -30.66 -21.07
C THR A 256 12.16 -30.06 -20.53
N ILE A 257 12.12 -29.66 -19.26
CA ILE A 257 13.24 -29.03 -18.55
C ILE A 257 14.28 -30.09 -18.17
N THR A 258 15.53 -29.82 -18.49
CA THR A 258 16.71 -30.68 -18.28
C THR A 258 17.93 -29.80 -17.97
N GLY A 259 19.11 -30.40 -17.77
CA GLY A 259 20.36 -29.67 -17.52
C GLY A 259 20.62 -29.34 -16.06
N PHE A 260 19.74 -29.77 -15.15
CA PHE A 260 19.97 -29.80 -13.71
C PHE A 260 20.22 -31.23 -13.21
N SER A 261 20.67 -31.35 -11.97
CA SER A 261 20.82 -32.63 -11.28
C SER A 261 20.62 -32.42 -9.78
N VAL A 262 19.68 -33.13 -9.17
CA VAL A 262 19.39 -33.04 -7.72
C VAL A 262 19.24 -34.43 -7.14
N VAL A 263 19.99 -34.73 -6.08
CA VAL A 263 19.81 -35.97 -5.31
C VAL A 263 18.69 -35.80 -4.29
N VAL A 264 17.77 -36.77 -4.28
CA VAL A 264 16.84 -37.06 -3.19
C VAL A 264 17.38 -38.33 -2.52
N PRO A 265 17.89 -38.25 -1.28
CA PRO A 265 18.39 -39.42 -0.57
C PRO A 265 17.30 -40.47 -0.31
N LYS A 266 17.73 -41.72 -0.23
CA LYS A 266 16.93 -42.88 0.12
C LYS A 266 16.06 -42.64 1.35
N ASP A 267 14.82 -43.11 1.29
CA ASP A 267 13.79 -43.06 2.32
C ASP A 267 13.49 -41.61 2.76
N THR A 268 13.71 -40.63 1.87
CA THR A 268 13.40 -39.20 2.08
C THR A 268 12.61 -38.58 0.92
N SER A 269 12.11 -37.36 1.13
CA SER A 269 11.44 -36.57 0.10
C SER A 269 12.02 -35.16 -0.04
N LYS A 270 11.90 -34.57 -1.24
CA LYS A 270 12.23 -33.18 -1.55
C LYS A 270 11.09 -32.56 -2.36
N VAL A 271 10.81 -31.28 -2.13
CA VAL A 271 9.91 -30.50 -2.99
C VAL A 271 10.73 -29.71 -4.00
N LEU A 272 10.40 -29.85 -5.28
CA LEU A 272 10.88 -28.99 -6.36
C LEU A 272 9.75 -28.05 -6.77
N THR A 273 10.00 -26.74 -6.75
CA THR A 273 9.02 -25.74 -7.16
C THR A 273 9.19 -25.44 -8.65
N ILE A 274 8.09 -25.52 -9.40
CA ILE A 274 7.98 -24.95 -10.74
C ILE A 274 7.54 -23.51 -10.60
N ALA A 275 8.28 -22.61 -11.25
CA ALA A 275 8.03 -21.17 -11.22
C ALA A 275 8.14 -20.55 -12.62
N VAL A 276 7.50 -19.40 -12.83
CA VAL A 276 7.52 -18.67 -14.11
C VAL A 276 8.03 -17.24 -13.95
N ASP A 277 8.61 -16.71 -15.02
CA ASP A 277 8.61 -15.25 -15.27
C ASP A 277 7.42 -14.98 -16.22
N PRO A 278 6.38 -14.27 -15.76
CA PRO A 278 5.28 -13.79 -16.60
C PRO A 278 5.75 -12.85 -17.73
N LYS A 279 4.88 -12.55 -18.70
CA LYS A 279 5.16 -11.47 -19.66
C LYS A 279 5.29 -10.13 -18.93
N THR A 280 6.03 -9.19 -19.52
CA THR A 280 6.10 -7.81 -19.01
C THR A 280 4.76 -7.09 -19.06
N SER A 281 3.88 -7.47 -19.99
CA SER A 281 2.47 -7.11 -20.03
C SER A 281 1.69 -8.02 -20.99
N TRP A 282 0.37 -8.07 -20.85
CA TRP A 282 -0.56 -8.74 -21.75
C TRP A 282 -1.73 -7.82 -22.15
N ASP A 283 -2.85 -8.42 -22.56
CA ASP A 283 -4.11 -7.75 -22.88
C ASP A 283 -5.06 -8.01 -21.72
N SER A 284 -5.82 -7.03 -21.22
CA SER A 284 -6.66 -7.22 -20.03
C SER A 284 -7.83 -8.20 -20.25
N ALA A 285 -8.04 -8.66 -21.50
CA ALA A 285 -8.82 -9.85 -21.79
C ALA A 285 -8.24 -11.17 -21.23
N TYR A 286 -7.03 -11.15 -20.63
CA TYR A 286 -6.40 -12.27 -19.91
C TYR A 286 -6.39 -12.10 -18.38
N ASP A 287 -7.04 -11.06 -17.83
CA ASP A 287 -7.07 -10.84 -16.38
C ASP A 287 -8.13 -11.70 -15.69
N ASP A 288 -7.77 -12.22 -14.52
CA ASP A 288 -8.52 -13.21 -13.73
C ASP A 288 -8.79 -14.56 -14.44
N ASP A 289 -8.18 -14.81 -15.60
CA ASP A 289 -8.14 -16.12 -16.27
C ASP A 289 -7.34 -17.17 -15.47
N SER A 290 -7.79 -18.42 -15.52
CA SER A 290 -7.13 -19.57 -14.88
C SER A 290 -6.24 -20.35 -15.86
N TRP A 291 -5.06 -20.75 -15.39
CA TRP A 291 -4.02 -21.45 -16.16
C TRP A 291 -3.47 -22.63 -15.37
N THR A 292 -3.23 -23.75 -16.06
CA THR A 292 -2.88 -25.01 -15.42
C THR A 292 -1.50 -25.50 -15.85
N VAL A 293 -0.68 -25.87 -14.86
CA VAL A 293 0.59 -26.57 -15.09
C VAL A 293 0.45 -27.99 -14.55
N SER A 294 0.62 -28.99 -15.41
CA SER A 294 0.53 -30.41 -15.03
C SER A 294 1.85 -31.14 -15.17
N VAL A 295 2.12 -32.09 -14.28
CA VAL A 295 3.11 -33.15 -14.53
C VAL A 295 2.36 -34.35 -15.14
N PRO A 296 2.55 -34.67 -16.43
CA PRO A 296 1.94 -35.86 -17.04
C PRO A 296 2.54 -37.14 -16.46
N VAL A 297 1.91 -38.28 -16.76
CA VAL A 297 2.50 -39.61 -16.49
C VAL A 297 3.92 -39.69 -17.06
N ASP A 298 4.85 -40.28 -16.31
CA ASP A 298 6.29 -40.30 -16.59
C ASP A 298 6.93 -38.91 -16.79
N GLY A 299 6.32 -37.85 -16.25
CA GLY A 299 6.78 -36.47 -16.39
C GLY A 299 8.16 -36.22 -15.78
N VAL A 300 8.44 -36.77 -14.61
CA VAL A 300 9.74 -36.70 -13.92
C VAL A 300 10.64 -37.87 -14.36
N ARG A 301 11.95 -37.64 -14.51
CA ARG A 301 12.97 -38.70 -14.59
C ARG A 301 14.01 -38.52 -13.49
N ALA A 302 14.32 -39.61 -12.80
CA ALA A 302 15.51 -39.73 -11.98
C ALA A 302 16.40 -40.88 -12.47
N VAL A 303 17.66 -40.88 -12.05
CA VAL A 303 18.60 -42.00 -12.19
C VAL A 303 18.92 -42.53 -10.79
N ASP A 304 18.78 -43.83 -10.58
CA ASP A 304 19.02 -44.46 -9.28
C ASP A 304 20.47 -44.94 -9.08
N GLY A 305 20.73 -45.56 -7.93
CA GLY A 305 22.03 -46.16 -7.59
C GLY A 305 22.51 -47.26 -8.54
N ALA A 306 21.62 -48.00 -9.20
CA ALA A 306 21.94 -48.97 -10.24
C ALA A 306 22.20 -48.33 -11.62
N SER A 307 22.06 -47.00 -11.73
CA SER A 307 22.10 -46.22 -12.97
C SER A 307 20.93 -46.51 -13.92
N ILE A 308 19.80 -46.97 -13.39
CA ILE A 308 18.55 -47.19 -14.12
C ILE A 308 17.73 -45.89 -14.11
N ASN A 309 17.02 -45.60 -15.21
CA ASN A 309 16.11 -44.45 -15.29
C ASN A 309 14.77 -44.81 -14.66
N GLN A 310 14.42 -44.14 -13.57
CA GLN A 310 13.11 -44.24 -12.91
C GLN A 310 12.20 -43.09 -13.39
N TYR A 311 10.91 -43.39 -13.56
CA TYR A 311 9.90 -42.48 -14.12
C TYR A 311 8.67 -42.41 -13.20
N SER A 312 8.05 -41.22 -13.13
CA SER A 312 6.91 -40.92 -12.24
C SER A 312 6.30 -39.57 -12.65
N PRO A 313 5.05 -39.23 -12.31
CA PRO A 313 4.04 -40.01 -11.58
C PRO A 313 3.40 -41.12 -12.44
N SER A 314 2.66 -42.02 -11.79
CA SER A 314 1.76 -42.99 -12.44
C SER A 314 0.39 -42.39 -12.83
N THR A 315 0.02 -41.25 -12.25
CA THR A 315 -1.18 -40.46 -12.58
C THR A 315 -0.82 -39.00 -12.74
N LEU A 316 -1.34 -38.31 -13.76
CA LEU A 316 -1.15 -36.88 -13.92
C LEU A 316 -1.66 -36.13 -12.67
N PHE A 317 -0.89 -35.15 -12.21
CA PHE A 317 -1.31 -34.16 -11.22
C PHE A 317 -1.00 -32.74 -11.74
N ALA A 318 -1.70 -31.73 -11.21
CA ALA A 318 -1.66 -30.38 -11.72
C ALA A 318 -1.94 -29.35 -10.63
N ASN A 319 -1.49 -28.11 -10.84
CA ASN A 319 -1.89 -26.98 -10.01
C ASN A 319 -2.25 -25.79 -10.91
N ASN A 320 -3.21 -24.99 -10.44
CA ASN A 320 -3.80 -23.90 -11.21
C ASN A 320 -3.34 -22.56 -10.61
N PHE A 321 -3.15 -21.56 -11.47
CA PHE A 321 -2.83 -20.19 -11.09
C PHE A 321 -3.67 -19.21 -11.91
N THR A 322 -3.81 -17.98 -11.41
CA THR A 322 -4.68 -16.96 -12.01
C THR A 322 -3.84 -15.79 -12.50
N SER A 323 -3.96 -15.38 -13.76
CA SER A 323 -3.32 -14.16 -14.27
C SER A 323 -4.00 -12.92 -13.72
N ALA A 324 -3.23 -11.85 -13.44
CA ALA A 324 -3.78 -10.55 -13.05
C ALA A 324 -2.89 -9.39 -13.51
N ALA A 325 -3.52 -8.29 -13.95
CA ALA A 325 -2.88 -7.03 -14.28
C ALA A 325 -1.90 -6.54 -13.21
N ASP A 326 -0.88 -5.78 -13.62
CA ASP A 326 0.12 -5.22 -12.72
C ASP A 326 -0.53 -4.43 -11.56
N VAL A 327 0.07 -4.54 -10.38
CA VAL A 327 -0.42 -3.94 -9.13
C VAL A 327 -0.54 -2.43 -9.26
N VAL A 328 0.31 -1.78 -10.08
CA VAL A 328 0.24 -0.34 -10.37
C VAL A 328 -0.98 0.07 -11.19
N ASP A 329 -1.43 -0.73 -12.16
CA ASP A 329 -2.65 -0.41 -12.93
C ASP A 329 -3.94 -0.77 -12.16
N SER A 330 -3.80 -1.48 -11.02
CA SER A 330 -4.86 -1.60 -10.00
C SER A 330 -4.93 -0.41 -9.01
N ALA A 331 -4.14 0.64 -9.23
CA ALA A 331 -4.19 1.87 -8.43
C ALA A 331 -5.58 2.53 -8.47
N SER A 332 -6.03 3.05 -7.33
CA SER A 332 -7.36 3.63 -7.19
C SER A 332 -7.34 4.91 -6.35
N MET A 333 -8.21 5.86 -6.69
CA MET A 333 -8.40 7.10 -5.95
C MET A 333 -9.88 7.28 -5.58
N THR A 334 -10.14 7.59 -4.30
CA THR A 334 -11.47 7.93 -3.80
C THR A 334 -11.46 9.31 -3.13
N VAL A 335 -12.47 10.13 -3.43
CA VAL A 335 -12.67 11.46 -2.84
C VAL A 335 -13.92 11.46 -1.96
N SER A 336 -13.82 12.02 -0.75
CA SER A 336 -14.94 12.16 0.18
C SER A 336 -14.80 13.38 1.10
N LEU A 337 -15.91 13.87 1.64
CA LEU A 337 -15.86 14.97 2.61
C LEU A 337 -15.34 14.46 3.97
N ALA A 338 -14.30 15.10 4.51
CA ALA A 338 -13.75 14.74 5.81
C ALA A 338 -14.65 15.23 6.96
N SER A 339 -14.75 14.44 8.03
CA SER A 339 -15.65 14.70 9.17
C SER A 339 -15.26 15.91 10.03
N ASN A 340 -14.05 16.44 9.86
CA ASN A 340 -13.57 17.69 10.44
C ASN A 340 -13.83 18.93 9.55
N SER A 341 -14.54 18.77 8.43
CA SER A 341 -14.97 19.90 7.60
C SER A 341 -15.84 20.90 8.39
N PRO A 342 -15.79 22.20 8.05
CA PRO A 342 -16.71 23.19 8.61
C PRO A 342 -18.18 22.76 8.53
N SER A 343 -18.93 23.04 9.60
CA SER A 343 -20.39 22.89 9.58
C SER A 343 -21.09 24.19 9.22
N THR A 344 -22.36 24.07 8.78
CA THR A 344 -23.23 25.16 8.38
C THR A 344 -23.22 26.27 9.42
N SER A 345 -22.72 27.45 9.03
CA SER A 345 -22.44 28.55 9.95
C SER A 345 -22.54 29.90 9.22
N GLN A 346 -22.66 31.00 9.97
CA GLN A 346 -22.52 32.35 9.44
C GLN A 346 -21.20 32.95 9.91
N VAL A 347 -20.32 33.25 8.97
CA VAL A 347 -19.07 33.98 9.14
C VAL A 347 -19.33 35.47 8.90
N ILE A 348 -18.68 36.32 9.69
CA ILE A 348 -18.70 37.76 9.51
C ILE A 348 -17.35 38.19 8.91
N ALA A 349 -17.39 38.71 7.69
CA ALA A 349 -16.22 39.13 6.93
C ALA A 349 -15.98 40.63 7.16
N ASN A 350 -15.19 40.96 8.18
CA ASN A 350 -14.94 42.34 8.62
C ASN A 350 -13.48 42.59 9.04
N GLN A 351 -12.53 41.74 8.64
CA GLN A 351 -11.17 41.77 9.18
C GLN A 351 -10.24 42.81 8.50
N GLY A 352 -10.61 43.35 7.35
CA GLY A 352 -9.81 44.31 6.59
C GLY A 352 -10.59 45.36 5.79
N SER A 353 -10.06 45.71 4.63
CA SER A 353 -10.58 46.73 3.69
C SER A 353 -11.82 46.25 2.91
N SER A 354 -12.36 47.07 2.01
CA SER A 354 -13.48 46.73 1.10
C SER A 354 -13.15 45.65 0.05
N ASP A 355 -11.85 45.35 -0.05
CA ASP A 355 -11.21 44.52 -1.07
C ASP A 355 -10.20 43.55 -0.39
N ASN A 356 -10.53 43.18 0.86
CA ASN A 356 -10.03 42.04 1.65
C ASN A 356 -10.77 42.09 2.99
N GLU A 357 -11.89 41.37 3.11
CA GLU A 357 -12.67 41.31 4.33
C GLU A 357 -12.43 40.04 5.15
N TYR A 358 -11.88 38.98 4.56
CA TYR A 358 -11.52 37.75 5.25
C TYR A 358 -10.49 36.92 4.46
N ASP A 359 -9.23 36.89 4.89
CA ASP A 359 -8.21 35.97 4.36
C ASP A 359 -8.48 34.50 4.78
N GLU A 360 -8.19 33.55 3.90
CA GLU A 360 -8.15 32.10 4.18
C GLU A 360 -9.36 31.48 4.92
N LEU A 361 -10.59 31.87 4.55
CA LEU A 361 -11.80 31.18 5.03
C LEU A 361 -11.80 29.72 4.58
N THR A 362 -11.72 28.78 5.52
CA THR A 362 -11.89 27.35 5.25
C THR A 362 -13.34 27.02 4.91
N LEU A 363 -13.57 26.38 3.75
CA LEU A 363 -14.90 25.96 3.31
C LEU A 363 -15.12 24.44 3.39
N ALA A 364 -14.07 23.63 3.19
CA ALA A 364 -14.14 22.17 3.25
C ALA A 364 -12.79 21.55 3.61
N VAL A 365 -12.82 20.29 4.07
CA VAL A 365 -11.66 19.41 4.15
C VAL A 365 -11.99 18.16 3.33
N PHE A 366 -11.18 17.87 2.32
CA PHE A 366 -11.39 16.77 1.38
C PHE A 366 -10.45 15.62 1.68
N ASN A 367 -11.00 14.44 1.94
CA ASN A 367 -10.24 13.20 2.04
C ASN A 367 -9.96 12.65 0.63
N PHE A 368 -8.70 12.31 0.39
CA PHE A 368 -8.23 11.56 -0.78
C PHE A 368 -7.63 10.25 -0.26
N ALA A 369 -8.20 9.10 -0.64
CA ALA A 369 -7.64 7.80 -0.29
C ALA A 369 -7.16 7.06 -1.52
N ALA A 370 -5.88 6.68 -1.50
CA ALA A 370 -5.22 5.90 -2.53
C ALA A 370 -5.20 4.42 -2.14
N GLY A 371 -5.48 3.53 -3.09
CA GLY A 371 -5.36 2.08 -2.93
C GLY A 371 -4.32 1.48 -3.87
N LYS A 372 -3.66 0.40 -3.43
CA LYS A 372 -2.67 -0.43 -4.15
C LYS A 372 -1.32 0.21 -4.45
N ASP A 373 -1.29 1.45 -4.90
CA ASP A 373 -0.07 2.20 -5.16
C ASP A 373 -0.21 3.66 -4.67
N ASN A 374 0.91 4.36 -4.58
CA ASN A 374 0.93 5.80 -4.34
C ASN A 374 0.28 6.50 -5.54
N VAL A 375 -0.64 7.42 -5.27
CA VAL A 375 -1.28 8.23 -6.30
C VAL A 375 -0.83 9.67 -6.13
N LYS A 376 -0.24 10.24 -7.20
CA LYS A 376 0.16 11.63 -7.28
C LYS A 376 -0.92 12.42 -8.00
N ILE A 377 -1.54 13.38 -7.32
CA ILE A 377 -2.47 14.33 -7.93
C ILE A 377 -1.62 15.44 -8.58
N THR A 378 -1.74 15.59 -9.90
CA THR A 378 -1.03 16.64 -10.66
C THR A 378 -1.83 17.93 -10.68
N ASP A 379 -3.15 17.83 -10.90
CA ASP A 379 -4.05 18.97 -10.99
C ASP A 379 -5.35 18.68 -10.21
N LEU A 380 -5.93 19.72 -9.62
CA LEU A 380 -7.17 19.66 -8.84
C LEU A 380 -8.06 20.87 -9.17
N ILE A 381 -9.33 20.62 -9.47
CA ILE A 381 -10.37 21.63 -9.61
C ILE A 381 -11.34 21.50 -8.43
N VAL A 382 -11.57 22.60 -7.72
CA VAL A 382 -12.60 22.71 -6.68
C VAL A 382 -13.61 23.76 -7.11
N ASP A 383 -14.89 23.38 -7.17
CA ASP A 383 -15.98 24.29 -7.54
C ASP A 383 -16.57 24.98 -6.29
N LEU A 384 -17.01 26.23 -6.45
CA LEU A 384 -17.56 27.08 -5.39
C LEU A 384 -19.07 27.23 -5.60
N VAL A 385 -19.84 26.32 -5.02
CA VAL A 385 -21.29 26.27 -5.11
C VAL A 385 -21.91 27.39 -4.27
N ARG A 386 -22.68 28.30 -4.88
CA ARG A 386 -23.45 29.34 -4.18
C ARG A 386 -24.89 28.91 -3.97
N GLY A 387 -25.44 29.16 -2.77
CA GLY A 387 -26.81 28.78 -2.39
C GLY A 387 -27.87 29.87 -2.57
N ASN A 388 -27.47 31.09 -2.93
CA ASN A 388 -28.38 32.23 -3.11
C ASN A 388 -27.94 33.16 -4.25
N SER A 389 -28.73 34.20 -4.53
CA SER A 389 -28.57 35.09 -5.67
C SER A 389 -28.11 36.51 -5.31
N ASN A 390 -27.52 36.73 -4.12
CA ASN A 390 -27.02 38.05 -3.74
C ASN A 390 -25.74 38.39 -4.52
N ASN A 391 -24.81 37.44 -4.57
CA ASN A 391 -23.59 37.45 -5.38
C ASN A 391 -22.75 38.73 -5.25
N VAL A 392 -22.58 39.24 -4.02
CA VAL A 392 -21.79 40.45 -3.77
C VAL A 392 -20.41 40.10 -3.22
N ALA A 393 -20.36 39.30 -2.16
CA ALA A 393 -19.11 38.77 -1.64
C ALA A 393 -18.44 37.91 -2.72
N THR A 394 -17.17 38.17 -3.00
CA THR A 394 -16.42 37.54 -4.09
C THR A 394 -15.21 36.82 -3.53
N ALA A 395 -15.15 35.50 -3.75
CA ALA A 395 -13.93 34.73 -3.52
C ALA A 395 -12.93 35.03 -4.64
N THR A 396 -11.68 35.35 -4.29
CA THR A 396 -10.68 35.86 -5.25
C THR A 396 -9.45 34.97 -5.37
N THR A 397 -8.86 34.55 -4.25
CA THR A 397 -7.83 33.50 -4.22
C THR A 397 -8.35 32.29 -3.43
N ALA A 398 -7.94 31.09 -3.85
CA ALA A 398 -8.20 29.84 -3.16
C ALA A 398 -6.88 29.11 -2.85
N TYR A 399 -6.88 28.31 -1.79
CA TYR A 399 -5.70 27.63 -1.25
C TYR A 399 -6.03 26.19 -0.85
N ILE A 400 -5.07 25.28 -1.07
CA ILE A 400 -5.12 23.91 -0.55
C ILE A 400 -3.94 23.66 0.41
N TYR A 401 -4.26 23.11 1.57
CA TYR A 401 -3.33 22.89 2.68
C TYR A 401 -3.27 21.42 3.13
N ASP A 402 -2.07 20.85 3.21
CA ASP A 402 -1.78 19.55 3.82
C ASP A 402 -1.33 19.79 5.28
N GLY A 403 -2.28 19.66 6.21
CA GLY A 403 -2.11 20.13 7.59
C GLY A 403 -1.89 21.64 7.64
N SER A 404 -0.67 22.07 7.98
CA SER A 404 -0.24 23.48 7.98
C SER A 404 0.64 23.86 6.78
N THR A 405 0.89 22.94 5.85
CA THR A 405 1.75 23.16 4.68
C THR A 405 0.90 23.58 3.48
N LEU A 406 1.19 24.74 2.89
CA LEU A 406 0.56 25.16 1.64
C LEU A 406 1.00 24.22 0.51
N VAL A 407 0.04 23.60 -0.17
CA VAL A 407 0.28 22.71 -1.34
C VAL A 407 0.13 23.50 -2.63
N GLY A 408 -0.82 24.44 -2.70
CA GLY A 408 -1.05 25.25 -3.89
C GLY A 408 -2.05 26.38 -3.66
N SER A 409 -1.98 27.39 -4.51
CA SER A 409 -2.87 28.56 -4.54
C SER A 409 -3.33 28.85 -5.97
N ALA A 410 -4.61 29.17 -6.16
CA ALA A 410 -5.19 29.47 -7.47
C ALA A 410 -6.14 30.66 -7.40
N THR A 411 -6.24 31.45 -8.47
CA THR A 411 -7.28 32.48 -8.59
C THR A 411 -8.64 31.80 -8.81
N VAL A 412 -9.67 32.27 -8.11
CA VAL A 412 -11.05 31.81 -8.32
C VAL A 412 -11.59 32.42 -9.61
N ALA A 413 -11.87 31.57 -10.60
CA ALA A 413 -12.41 31.97 -11.88
C ALA A 413 -13.95 32.06 -11.82
N GLY A 414 -14.49 33.25 -12.03
CA GLY A 414 -15.92 33.49 -12.26
C GLY A 414 -16.77 33.67 -11.00
N THR A 415 -17.89 34.39 -11.16
CA THR A 415 -18.70 34.96 -10.06
C THR A 415 -20.15 34.46 -10.02
N SER A 416 -20.53 33.55 -10.94
CA SER A 416 -21.90 33.01 -11.02
C SER A 416 -22.06 31.71 -10.22
N VAL A 417 -23.30 31.43 -9.81
CA VAL A 417 -23.74 30.23 -9.07
C VAL A 417 -23.28 28.92 -9.71
N THR A 418 -23.12 28.90 -11.04
CA THR A 418 -22.78 27.71 -11.85
C THR A 418 -21.43 27.82 -12.56
N ALA A 419 -20.59 28.78 -12.18
CA ALA A 419 -19.33 29.07 -12.86
C ALA A 419 -18.36 29.86 -11.94
N SER A 420 -18.08 29.30 -10.77
CA SER A 420 -17.07 29.81 -9.84
C SER A 420 -16.22 28.63 -9.40
N SER A 421 -14.93 28.61 -9.74
CA SER A 421 -14.05 27.46 -9.45
C SER A 421 -12.58 27.86 -9.30
N ALA A 422 -11.80 27.02 -8.63
CA ALA A 422 -10.36 27.17 -8.45
C ALA A 422 -9.62 25.97 -9.06
N THR A 423 -8.82 26.22 -10.09
CA THR A 423 -7.97 25.21 -10.73
C THR A 423 -6.53 25.34 -10.21
N PHE A 424 -6.12 24.37 -9.40
CA PHE A 424 -4.74 24.19 -8.96
C PHE A 424 -4.04 23.26 -9.94
N SER A 425 -2.99 23.75 -10.61
CA SER A 425 -2.22 22.94 -11.57
C SER A 425 -0.79 22.69 -11.11
N SER A 426 -0.24 21.54 -11.52
CA SER A 426 1.11 21.09 -11.19
C SER A 426 1.42 21.09 -9.68
N ILE A 427 0.49 20.55 -8.87
CA ILE A 427 0.64 20.46 -7.41
C ILE A 427 1.50 19.25 -6.97
N ASP A 428 1.63 18.24 -7.84
CA ASP A 428 2.42 17.01 -7.66
C ASP A 428 2.29 16.36 -6.26
N TRP A 429 1.07 16.37 -5.70
CA TRP A 429 0.81 16.00 -4.31
C TRP A 429 0.49 14.52 -4.17
N ILE A 430 1.31 13.79 -3.39
CA ILE A 430 1.24 12.34 -3.27
C ILE A 430 0.38 11.90 -2.08
N VAL A 431 -0.53 10.95 -2.33
CA VAL A 431 -1.21 10.10 -1.36
C VAL A 431 -0.56 8.71 -1.37
N PRO A 432 0.06 8.25 -0.27
CA PRO A 432 0.70 6.93 -0.22
C PRO A 432 -0.27 5.76 -0.37
N ALA A 433 0.24 4.64 -0.89
CA ALA A 433 -0.52 3.39 -1.10
C ALA A 433 -1.27 2.90 0.15
N ASP A 434 -2.54 2.53 -0.04
CA ASP A 434 -3.47 2.06 1.01
C ASP A 434 -3.61 3.03 2.21
N THR A 435 -3.52 4.35 1.96
CA THR A 435 -3.73 5.41 2.98
C THR A 435 -4.74 6.47 2.56
N THR A 436 -5.24 7.22 3.55
CA THR A 436 -6.03 8.45 3.33
C THR A 436 -5.22 9.66 3.80
N LYS A 437 -5.14 10.69 2.96
CA LYS A 437 -4.69 12.04 3.31
C LYS A 437 -5.83 13.03 3.12
N ALA A 438 -5.68 14.23 3.67
CA ALA A 438 -6.69 15.28 3.55
C ALA A 438 -6.09 16.61 3.09
N LEU A 439 -6.78 17.31 2.21
CA LEU A 439 -6.50 18.71 1.85
C LEU A 439 -7.56 19.62 2.45
N THR A 440 -7.13 20.66 3.16
CA THR A 440 -8.00 21.72 3.66
C THR A 440 -8.13 22.80 2.58
N PHE A 441 -9.34 23.04 2.08
CA PHE A 441 -9.62 24.05 1.07
C PHE A 441 -10.11 25.35 1.68
N LYS A 442 -9.45 26.45 1.32
CA LYS A 442 -9.71 27.81 1.84
C LYS A 442 -9.86 28.82 0.71
N VAL A 443 -10.51 29.96 0.98
CA VAL A 443 -10.65 31.09 0.04
C VAL A 443 -10.51 32.44 0.76
N ASP A 444 -9.94 33.43 0.08
CA ASP A 444 -10.04 34.84 0.48
C ASP A 444 -11.37 35.43 0.01
N ILE A 445 -11.91 36.41 0.73
CA ILE A 445 -13.23 37.00 0.46
C ILE A 445 -13.17 38.54 0.46
N ASP A 446 -13.58 39.11 -0.66
CA ASP A 446 -13.67 40.55 -0.92
C ASP A 446 -15.12 41.03 -1.07
N SER A 447 -15.36 42.33 -0.87
CA SER A 447 -16.63 43.03 -1.15
C SER A 447 -17.85 42.44 -0.45
N ALA A 448 -17.68 42.00 0.80
CA ALA A 448 -18.78 41.43 1.58
C ALA A 448 -19.91 42.45 1.84
N ALA A 449 -21.17 42.00 1.78
CA ALA A 449 -22.36 42.85 1.90
C ALA A 449 -23.10 42.69 3.24
N LEU A 450 -24.10 43.56 3.50
CA LEU A 450 -24.98 43.42 4.67
C LEU A 450 -25.92 42.21 4.56
N LEU A 451 -26.47 41.98 3.36
CA LEU A 451 -27.16 40.74 3.00
C LEU A 451 -26.12 39.62 2.90
N ALA A 452 -26.51 38.39 3.25
CA ALA A 452 -25.58 37.27 3.26
C ALA A 452 -25.45 36.58 1.90
N ASP A 453 -24.22 36.38 1.46
CA ASP A 453 -23.84 35.43 0.43
C ASP A 453 -23.66 34.02 1.02
N THR A 454 -23.50 33.02 0.16
CA THR A 454 -23.33 31.62 0.56
C THR A 454 -22.33 30.91 -0.34
N TYR A 455 -21.51 30.05 0.26
CA TYR A 455 -20.51 29.22 -0.43
C TYR A 455 -20.44 27.82 0.18
N ALA A 456 -20.30 26.81 -0.67
CA ALA A 456 -19.78 25.49 -0.34
C ALA A 456 -18.69 25.15 -1.36
N ALA A 457 -17.67 24.42 -0.94
CA ALA A 457 -16.65 23.89 -1.85
C ALA A 457 -17.02 22.46 -2.25
N ASP A 458 -16.87 22.11 -3.53
CA ASP A 458 -17.26 20.82 -4.08
C ASP A 458 -16.15 20.19 -4.94
N ILE A 459 -15.95 18.89 -4.77
CA ILE A 459 -15.25 18.02 -5.71
C ILE A 459 -16.25 16.95 -6.10
N GLY A 460 -17.02 17.22 -7.15
CA GLY A 460 -18.11 16.36 -7.59
C GLY A 460 -18.08 16.15 -9.10
N ILE A 461 -18.18 14.89 -9.53
CA ILE A 461 -18.60 14.59 -10.91
C ILE A 461 -20.13 14.74 -10.96
N THR A 462 -20.59 16.00 -11.01
CA THR A 462 -21.84 16.30 -11.70
C THR A 462 -21.67 15.84 -13.15
N THR A 463 -22.65 15.12 -13.69
CA THR A 463 -22.49 14.28 -14.91
C THR A 463 -22.39 15.06 -16.23
N THR A 464 -21.92 16.30 -16.17
CA THR A 464 -21.72 17.24 -17.27
C THR A 464 -20.37 17.96 -17.19
N ASP A 465 -19.67 17.87 -16.07
CA ASP A 465 -18.48 18.66 -15.77
C ASP A 465 -17.23 17.78 -15.87
N GLY A 466 -16.21 18.26 -16.59
CA GLY A 466 -15.00 17.47 -16.89
C GLY A 466 -14.13 17.19 -15.65
N THR A 467 -13.24 16.20 -15.75
CA THR A 467 -12.28 15.73 -14.73
C THR A 467 -11.95 16.76 -13.66
N ARG A 468 -12.25 16.45 -12.39
CA ARG A 468 -11.97 17.34 -11.26
C ARG A 468 -10.59 17.06 -10.65
N VAL A 469 -10.14 15.81 -10.69
CA VAL A 469 -8.84 15.38 -10.18
C VAL A 469 -8.04 14.75 -11.31
N VAL A 470 -6.90 15.33 -11.67
CA VAL A 470 -5.93 14.69 -12.57
C VAL A 470 -4.87 14.04 -11.70
N ALA A 471 -4.71 12.72 -11.83
CA ALA A 471 -3.79 11.94 -11.01
C ALA A 471 -3.14 10.80 -11.78
N GLU A 472 -1.95 10.40 -11.35
CA GLU A 472 -1.17 9.28 -11.89
C GLU A 472 -0.60 8.39 -10.77
N ASN A 473 -0.37 7.11 -11.08
CA ASN A 473 0.29 6.15 -10.18
C ASN A 473 1.83 6.32 -10.19
N SER A 474 2.56 5.50 -9.45
CA SER A 474 4.04 5.53 -9.41
C SER A 474 4.71 5.19 -10.76
N ALA A 475 3.97 4.64 -11.73
CA ALA A 475 4.43 4.32 -13.08
C ALA A 475 4.08 5.40 -14.14
N GLY A 476 3.20 6.35 -13.83
CA GLY A 476 2.69 7.36 -14.77
C GLY A 476 1.42 6.95 -15.52
N SER A 477 0.75 5.85 -15.16
CA SER A 477 -0.61 5.55 -15.64
C SER A 477 -1.61 6.48 -14.96
N ALA A 478 -2.57 7.01 -15.71
CA ALA A 478 -3.60 7.88 -15.15
C ALA A 478 -4.56 7.12 -14.22
N VAL A 479 -4.90 7.70 -13.07
CA VAL A 479 -5.79 7.11 -12.04
C VAL A 479 -7.06 7.94 -11.94
N THR A 480 -8.18 7.39 -12.39
CA THR A 480 -9.50 8.03 -12.32
C THR A 480 -9.98 8.15 -10.88
N GLU A 481 -10.53 9.30 -10.51
CA GLU A 481 -11.15 9.52 -9.21
C GLU A 481 -12.56 8.93 -9.11
N THR A 482 -12.96 8.52 -7.91
CA THR A 482 -14.32 8.03 -7.63
C THR A 482 -14.88 8.62 -6.34
N GLY A 483 -16.22 8.70 -6.24
CA GLY A 483 -16.91 9.39 -5.15
C GLY A 483 -17.14 10.88 -5.44
N THR A 484 -17.67 11.60 -4.45
CA THR A 484 -17.90 13.05 -4.49
C THR A 484 -17.76 13.64 -3.08
N ALA A 485 -17.46 14.94 -3.00
CA ALA A 485 -17.27 15.65 -1.73
C ALA A 485 -17.75 17.10 -1.82
N GLN A 486 -19.00 17.36 -1.43
CA GLN A 486 -19.55 18.70 -1.26
C GLN A 486 -19.53 19.12 0.21
N GLY A 487 -18.89 20.24 0.53
CA GLY A 487 -18.87 20.83 1.88
C GLY A 487 -20.22 21.40 2.31
N LYS A 488 -20.40 21.65 3.61
CA LYS A 488 -21.62 22.33 4.10
C LYS A 488 -21.59 23.82 3.74
N THR A 489 -22.76 24.42 3.53
CA THR A 489 -22.87 25.83 3.14
C THR A 489 -22.47 26.78 4.27
N ILE A 490 -21.43 27.57 4.02
CA ILE A 490 -21.02 28.69 4.85
C ILE A 490 -21.72 29.96 4.34
N TRP A 491 -22.33 30.70 5.25
CA TRP A 491 -22.99 31.99 4.99
C TRP A 491 -22.03 33.12 5.33
N LEU A 492 -21.93 34.15 4.49
CA LEU A 492 -21.00 35.27 4.68
C LEU A 492 -21.72 36.62 4.61
N ARG A 493 -21.42 37.52 5.53
CA ARG A 493 -21.83 38.94 5.46
C ARG A 493 -20.81 39.84 6.16
N LYS A 494 -20.80 41.13 5.85
CA LYS A 494 -19.85 42.12 6.41
C LYS A 494 -20.18 42.60 7.83
N VAL A 495 -21.45 42.53 8.21
CA VAL A 495 -21.94 42.96 9.53
C VAL A 495 -23.05 42.02 9.97
N GLY A 496 -23.05 41.58 11.23
CA GLY A 496 -24.17 40.83 11.79
C GLY A 496 -23.82 40.04 13.05
N PRO A 497 -24.73 39.14 13.46
CA PRO A 497 -24.52 38.29 14.63
C PRO A 497 -23.70 37.04 14.28
N GLU A 498 -22.63 36.78 15.02
CA GLU A 498 -22.20 35.40 15.27
C GLU A 498 -23.24 34.75 16.19
N VAL A 499 -23.77 33.59 15.81
CA VAL A 499 -24.83 32.89 16.56
C VAL A 499 -24.36 31.50 16.97
N THR A 500 -24.42 31.18 18.26
CA THR A 500 -24.04 29.87 18.80
C THR A 500 -25.16 29.30 19.66
N LEU A 501 -25.56 28.05 19.39
CA LEU A 501 -26.45 27.30 20.27
C LEU A 501 -25.67 26.85 21.52
N VAL A 502 -25.97 27.44 22.68
CA VAL A 502 -25.34 27.06 23.96
C VAL A 502 -26.00 25.81 24.52
N SER A 503 -27.33 25.71 24.43
CA SER A 503 -28.09 24.51 24.80
C SER A 503 -29.50 24.55 24.22
N LYS A 504 -30.07 23.38 23.94
CA LYS A 504 -31.49 23.17 23.62
C LYS A 504 -32.10 22.18 24.62
N SER A 505 -33.33 22.43 25.06
CA SER A 505 -34.13 21.48 25.86
C SER A 505 -35.60 21.57 25.47
N ILE A 506 -36.38 20.56 25.85
CA ILE A 506 -37.82 20.49 25.60
C ILE A 506 -38.49 19.76 26.76
N ALA A 507 -39.65 20.27 27.20
CA ALA A 507 -40.41 19.73 28.31
C ALA A 507 -41.91 19.71 28.01
N THR A 508 -42.61 18.73 28.56
CA THR A 508 -44.07 18.58 28.51
C THR A 508 -44.68 18.96 29.86
N SER A 509 -45.91 19.46 29.85
CA SER A 509 -46.63 19.82 31.08
C SER A 509 -48.15 19.75 30.86
N GLY A 510 -48.91 19.71 31.96
CA GLY A 510 -50.36 19.57 31.96
C GLY A 510 -50.83 18.12 31.86
N VAL A 511 -52.05 17.92 31.35
CA VAL A 511 -52.78 16.64 31.35
C VAL A 511 -53.44 16.34 30.00
N PRO A 512 -53.72 15.06 29.68
CA PRO A 512 -54.34 14.64 28.43
C PRO A 512 -55.53 15.49 27.99
N GLN A 513 -55.57 15.80 26.70
CA GLN A 513 -56.61 16.62 26.11
C GLN A 513 -57.94 15.86 26.11
N GLY A 514 -58.90 16.34 26.90
CA GLY A 514 -60.25 15.79 26.93
C GLY A 514 -61.00 15.92 25.59
N ALA A 515 -62.18 15.28 25.51
CA ALA A 515 -63.10 15.42 24.39
C ALA A 515 -63.35 16.91 24.04
N PRO A 516 -63.62 17.25 22.76
CA PRO A 516 -63.75 18.64 22.30
C PRO A 516 -65.01 19.30 22.88
N ALA A 517 -64.88 19.85 24.09
CA ALA A 517 -65.84 20.74 24.71
C ALA A 517 -65.69 22.17 24.16
N ALA A 518 -66.77 22.96 24.23
CA ALA A 518 -66.66 24.40 24.05
C ALA A 518 -65.81 25.01 25.18
N LEU A 519 -65.15 26.15 24.89
CA LEU A 519 -63.95 26.71 25.54
C LEU A 519 -62.64 26.14 24.97
N LEU A 520 -61.93 26.97 24.19
CA LEU A 520 -60.74 26.63 23.41
C LEU A 520 -59.44 26.46 24.24
N THR A 521 -59.57 26.24 25.56
CA THR A 521 -58.42 26.18 26.48
C THR A 521 -57.70 24.84 26.39
N SER A 522 -56.39 24.87 26.13
CA SER A 522 -55.53 23.69 26.15
C SER A 522 -55.27 23.21 27.58
N THR A 523 -55.29 21.89 27.81
CA THR A 523 -54.93 21.28 29.11
C THR A 523 -53.49 20.81 29.21
N SER A 524 -52.74 20.77 28.10
CA SER A 524 -51.34 20.38 28.04
C SER A 524 -50.51 21.27 27.12
N THR A 525 -49.21 21.31 27.37
CA THR A 525 -48.26 22.24 26.73
C THR A 525 -46.93 21.55 26.49
N ILE A 526 -46.31 21.81 25.35
CA ILE A 526 -44.87 21.59 25.12
C ILE A 526 -44.17 22.94 25.24
N THR A 527 -43.01 22.98 25.88
CA THR A 527 -42.14 24.16 25.93
C THR A 527 -40.73 23.75 25.53
N ALA A 528 -40.27 24.22 24.37
CA ALA A 528 -38.87 24.17 24.00
C ALA A 528 -38.15 25.38 24.60
N THR A 529 -36.90 25.19 25.05
CA THR A 529 -36.04 26.27 25.55
C THR A 529 -34.71 26.22 24.83
N PHE A 530 -34.27 27.36 24.31
CA PHE A 530 -32.98 27.51 23.66
C PHE A 530 -32.19 28.62 24.36
N ASN A 531 -30.94 28.35 24.70
CA ASN A 531 -29.98 29.38 25.10
C ASN A 531 -29.14 29.72 23.87
N ILE A 532 -29.40 30.88 23.28
CA ILE A 532 -28.75 31.33 22.05
C ILE A 532 -27.74 32.41 22.42
N LYS A 533 -26.45 32.15 22.20
CA LYS A 533 -25.40 33.16 22.28
C LYS A 533 -25.35 33.95 20.97
N ILE A 534 -25.29 35.27 21.09
CA ILE A 534 -25.26 36.25 20.00
C ILE A 534 -24.10 37.19 20.29
N LYS A 535 -23.14 37.31 19.37
CA LYS A 535 -22.06 38.32 19.42
C LYS A 535 -22.20 39.26 18.23
N ALA A 536 -22.18 40.56 18.47
CA ALA A 536 -22.19 41.57 17.42
C ALA A 536 -20.81 41.67 16.77
N VAL A 537 -20.73 41.60 15.45
CA VAL A 537 -19.47 41.70 14.69
C VAL A 537 -19.66 42.54 13.42
N GLY A 538 -18.67 43.38 13.12
CA GLY A 538 -18.67 44.34 12.01
C GLY A 538 -19.54 45.57 12.25
N GLY A 539 -20.19 45.68 13.42
CA GLY A 539 -21.08 46.79 13.73
C GLY A 539 -22.15 46.49 14.78
N THR A 540 -22.77 47.57 15.25
CA THR A 540 -23.78 47.56 16.30
C THR A 540 -25.13 46.99 15.80
N LEU A 541 -25.68 46.05 16.58
CA LEU A 541 -26.96 45.40 16.30
C LEU A 541 -28.03 45.89 17.28
N THR A 542 -29.24 46.17 16.82
CA THR A 542 -30.41 46.34 17.71
C THR A 542 -31.28 45.08 17.65
N LEU A 543 -31.48 44.45 18.80
CA LEU A 543 -32.25 43.22 19.01
C LEU A 543 -33.65 43.57 19.53
N GLY A 544 -34.69 43.23 18.77
CA GLY A 544 -36.09 43.52 19.15
C GLY A 544 -36.56 42.64 20.33
N ASN A 545 -37.32 43.21 21.26
CA ASN A 545 -38.00 42.44 22.31
C ASN A 545 -39.34 41.86 21.82
N VAL A 546 -40.05 41.09 22.65
CA VAL A 546 -41.32 40.42 22.30
C VAL A 546 -42.45 41.37 21.83
N ALA A 547 -42.36 42.67 22.11
CA ALA A 547 -43.29 43.71 21.68
C ALA A 547 -42.75 44.58 20.53
N SER A 548 -41.61 44.21 19.93
CA SER A 548 -41.15 44.77 18.66
C SER A 548 -42.08 44.34 17.52
N ALA A 549 -42.22 45.19 16.49
CA ALA A 549 -42.82 44.79 15.21
C ALA A 549 -41.96 43.73 14.46
N THR A 550 -40.70 43.58 14.86
CA THR A 550 -39.72 42.59 14.40
C THR A 550 -38.94 42.09 15.62
N PRO A 551 -39.49 41.10 16.35
CA PRO A 551 -38.86 40.53 17.55
C PRO A 551 -37.64 39.68 17.17
N LEU A 552 -36.58 39.72 17.99
CA LEU A 552 -35.38 38.88 17.84
C LEU A 552 -35.73 37.41 17.59
N PHE A 553 -36.74 36.91 18.31
CA PHE A 553 -37.29 35.57 18.16
C PHE A 553 -38.80 35.65 17.88
N ALA A 554 -39.20 35.48 16.62
CA ALA A 554 -40.61 35.52 16.22
C ALA A 554 -41.35 34.24 16.62
N SER A 555 -42.61 34.34 17.04
CA SER A 555 -43.46 33.17 17.36
C SER A 555 -44.00 32.44 16.13
N SER A 556 -43.25 32.45 15.03
CA SER A 556 -43.62 31.98 13.70
C SER A 556 -42.46 31.26 13.01
N THR A 557 -42.74 30.75 11.81
CA THR A 557 -41.84 29.98 10.95
C THR A 557 -40.52 30.67 10.56
N ALA A 558 -40.37 31.98 10.86
CA ALA A 558 -39.14 32.74 10.66
C ALA A 558 -38.05 32.48 11.72
N THR A 559 -38.44 31.97 12.90
CA THR A 559 -37.52 31.62 14.01
C THR A 559 -37.75 30.20 14.52
N PHE A 560 -38.99 29.68 14.48
CA PHE A 560 -39.30 28.35 14.98
C PHE A 560 -40.19 27.55 14.03
N LYS A 561 -39.81 26.31 13.75
CA LYS A 561 -40.68 25.32 13.09
C LYS A 561 -41.05 24.20 14.05
N VAL A 562 -42.32 23.81 14.04
CA VAL A 562 -42.77 22.60 14.72
C VAL A 562 -42.58 21.43 13.77
N TYR A 563 -41.93 20.37 14.24
CA TYR A 563 -41.81 19.10 13.56
C TYR A 563 -42.73 18.10 14.26
N ARG A 564 -43.57 17.38 13.50
CA ARG A 564 -44.37 16.25 13.97
C ARG A 564 -43.88 14.98 13.27
N ASN A 565 -43.52 13.97 14.04
CA ASN A 565 -42.92 12.72 13.54
C ASN A 565 -41.76 13.01 12.57
N SER A 566 -40.79 13.82 13.02
CA SER A 566 -39.65 14.36 12.25
C SER A 566 -39.96 15.19 10.98
N THR A 567 -41.23 15.37 10.59
CA THR A 567 -41.66 16.15 9.41
C THR A 567 -42.15 17.54 9.82
N TYR A 568 -41.84 18.59 9.05
CA TYR A 568 -42.30 19.95 9.36
C TYR A 568 -43.84 20.06 9.26
N ASP A 569 -44.48 20.62 10.29
CA ASP A 569 -45.93 20.81 10.37
C ASP A 569 -46.31 22.30 10.45
N GLY A 570 -46.63 22.88 9.29
CA GLY A 570 -47.04 24.27 9.16
C GLY A 570 -48.45 24.59 9.66
N LEU A 571 -49.25 23.61 10.09
CA LEU A 571 -50.61 23.85 10.61
C LEU A 571 -50.58 24.23 12.10
N ILE A 572 -49.56 23.79 12.84
CA ILE A 572 -49.40 24.06 14.28
C ILE A 572 -48.75 25.44 14.51
N SER A 573 -47.80 25.82 13.66
CA SER A 573 -46.83 26.92 13.86
C SER A 573 -47.35 28.34 13.61
N SER A 574 -48.65 28.60 13.75
CA SER A 574 -49.27 29.88 13.34
C SER A 574 -49.99 30.67 14.43
N ASN A 575 -50.49 30.01 15.48
CA ASN A 575 -51.27 30.66 16.56
C ASN A 575 -51.40 29.81 17.85
N ALA A 576 -51.15 28.49 17.79
CA ALA A 576 -51.07 27.63 18.98
C ALA A 576 -49.73 27.77 19.71
N THR A 577 -48.96 28.83 19.43
CA THR A 577 -47.54 28.94 19.73
C THR A 577 -47.17 30.36 20.16
N SER A 578 -46.26 30.49 21.12
CA SER A 578 -45.80 31.79 21.64
C SER A 578 -44.33 31.77 22.03
N THR A 579 -43.68 32.94 21.97
CA THR A 579 -42.28 33.13 22.38
C THR A 579 -42.18 33.99 23.63
N SER A 580 -41.27 33.64 24.53
CA SER A 580 -40.92 34.49 25.68
C SER A 580 -39.42 34.47 25.94
N TYR A 581 -38.85 35.68 26.01
CA TYR A 581 -37.47 36.00 26.31
C TYR A 581 -37.39 37.42 26.89
N SER A 582 -36.35 37.71 27.67
CA SER A 582 -36.12 39.03 28.25
C SER A 582 -35.17 39.89 27.39
N VAL A 583 -35.20 41.21 27.61
CA VAL A 583 -34.09 42.09 27.21
C VAL A 583 -32.87 41.72 28.06
N PRO A 584 -31.71 41.39 27.46
CA PRO A 584 -30.52 41.06 28.23
C PRO A 584 -29.87 42.27 28.91
N SER A 585 -29.24 42.05 30.06
CA SER A 585 -28.65 43.11 30.89
C SER A 585 -27.35 43.73 30.35
N THR A 586 -26.70 43.10 29.36
CA THR A 586 -25.51 43.65 28.68
C THR A 586 -25.84 44.60 27.52
N CYS A 587 -27.11 44.65 27.10
CA CYS A 587 -27.55 45.51 26.01
C CYS A 587 -28.08 46.86 26.52
N VAL A 588 -27.87 47.94 25.79
CA VAL A 588 -28.45 49.26 26.10
C VAL A 588 -29.93 49.24 25.69
N ALA A 589 -30.86 49.55 26.60
CA ALA A 589 -32.28 49.60 26.26
C ALA A 589 -32.57 50.78 25.30
N GLU A 590 -33.25 50.51 24.18
CA GLU A 590 -33.71 51.57 23.28
C GLU A 590 -34.93 52.31 23.85
N THR A 591 -35.23 53.49 23.31
CA THR A 591 -36.44 54.23 23.68
C THR A 591 -37.72 53.46 23.29
N ALA A 592 -38.83 53.76 23.97
CA ALA A 592 -40.12 53.08 23.82
C ALA A 592 -40.73 53.11 22.40
N ALA A 593 -40.13 53.84 21.46
CA ALA A 593 -40.54 53.83 20.05
C ALA A 593 -39.97 52.63 19.24
N LYS A 594 -38.94 51.93 19.74
CA LYS A 594 -38.30 50.79 19.03
C LYS A 594 -38.47 49.42 19.69
N ASN A 595 -38.90 49.34 20.95
CA ASN A 595 -39.13 48.07 21.68
C ASN A 595 -37.97 47.05 21.53
N GLY A 596 -36.75 47.46 21.85
CA GLY A 596 -35.57 46.61 21.69
C GLY A 596 -34.40 47.03 22.57
N CYS A 597 -33.25 46.44 22.31
CA CYS A 597 -32.00 46.74 22.99
C CYS A 597 -30.81 46.65 22.03
N THR A 598 -29.80 47.46 22.26
CA THR A 598 -28.68 47.65 21.34
C THR A 598 -27.41 47.00 21.92
N LEU A 599 -26.84 46.09 21.13
CA LEU A 599 -25.61 45.35 21.39
C LEU A 599 -24.53 45.94 20.47
N THR A 600 -23.55 46.63 21.07
CA THR A 600 -22.44 47.25 20.33
C THR A 600 -21.50 46.21 19.76
N ASP A 601 -20.78 46.58 18.70
CA ASP A 601 -19.77 45.72 18.06
C ASP A 601 -18.78 45.10 19.07
N GLY A 602 -18.38 43.86 18.81
CA GLY A 602 -17.52 43.03 19.67
C GLY A 602 -18.21 42.44 20.91
N ASN A 603 -19.30 43.04 21.42
CA ASN A 603 -19.98 42.55 22.62
C ASN A 603 -20.86 41.33 22.34
N GLU A 604 -20.99 40.47 23.36
CA GLU A 604 -21.74 39.22 23.31
C GLU A 604 -22.80 39.10 24.40
N VAL A 605 -23.78 38.23 24.15
CA VAL A 605 -24.86 37.95 25.09
C VAL A 605 -25.48 36.58 24.86
N THR A 606 -25.90 35.90 25.93
CA THR A 606 -26.72 34.68 25.82
C THR A 606 -28.15 35.01 26.18
N VAL A 607 -29.08 34.75 25.27
CA VAL A 607 -30.51 34.99 25.47
C VAL A 607 -31.24 33.66 25.66
N PRO A 608 -31.87 33.42 26.83
CA PRO A 608 -32.80 32.31 27.00
C PRO A 608 -34.11 32.66 26.30
N VAL A 609 -34.49 31.87 25.29
CA VAL A 609 -35.79 31.94 24.63
C VAL A 609 -36.57 30.66 24.84
N THR A 610 -37.83 30.82 25.24
CA THR A 610 -38.81 29.73 25.30
C THR A 610 -39.77 29.84 24.12
N PHE A 611 -40.06 28.70 23.49
CA PHE A 611 -41.10 28.55 22.48
C PHE A 611 -42.13 27.53 22.98
N LYS A 612 -43.36 28.00 23.21
CA LYS A 612 -44.47 27.18 23.70
C LYS A 612 -45.29 26.64 22.53
N ILE A 613 -45.81 25.43 22.66
CA ILE A 613 -46.87 24.84 21.84
C ILE A 613 -48.02 24.43 22.77
N GLU A 614 -49.23 24.91 22.50
CA GLU A 614 -50.45 24.41 23.15
C GLU A 614 -50.86 23.07 22.52
N GLY A 615 -51.27 22.09 23.34
CA GLY A 615 -51.84 20.81 22.90
C GLY A 615 -53.19 20.88 22.16
N ARG A 616 -53.61 22.05 21.68
CA ARG A 616 -54.74 22.24 20.74
C ARG A 616 -54.37 23.22 19.65
N THR A 617 -54.86 22.98 18.44
CA THR A 617 -54.82 23.97 17.35
C THR A 617 -55.86 25.07 17.61
N VAL A 618 -55.79 26.17 16.85
CA VAL A 618 -56.81 27.25 16.88
C VAL A 618 -58.23 26.78 16.60
N ALA A 619 -58.40 25.67 15.88
CA ALA A 619 -59.71 25.06 15.64
C ALA A 619 -60.23 24.23 16.84
N GLY A 620 -59.53 24.25 17.98
CA GLY A 620 -59.85 23.46 19.17
C GLY A 620 -59.49 21.97 19.07
N ALA A 621 -58.99 21.51 17.91
CA ALA A 621 -58.60 20.12 17.69
C ALA A 621 -57.37 19.76 18.54
N ALA A 622 -57.44 18.65 19.26
CA ALA A 622 -56.35 18.18 20.11
C ALA A 622 -55.15 17.69 19.29
N LEU A 623 -53.95 18.03 19.75
CA LEU A 623 -52.71 17.40 19.32
C LEU A 623 -52.60 16.03 20.01
N THR A 624 -52.26 14.99 19.25
CA THR A 624 -52.47 13.59 19.70
C THR A 624 -51.27 13.01 20.44
N SER A 625 -51.52 12.30 21.54
CA SER A 625 -50.50 11.58 22.32
C SER A 625 -49.78 10.46 21.57
N GLY A 626 -50.31 10.02 20.42
CA GLY A 626 -49.66 9.08 19.49
C GLY A 626 -48.74 9.74 18.44
N SER A 627 -48.47 11.04 18.54
CA SER A 627 -47.48 11.75 17.71
C SER A 627 -46.34 12.27 18.59
N VAL A 628 -45.13 12.29 18.04
CA VAL A 628 -43.98 12.98 18.65
C VAL A 628 -43.76 14.34 17.99
N TYR A 629 -43.27 15.28 18.78
CA TYR A 629 -43.11 16.68 18.43
C TYR A 629 -41.73 17.19 18.83
N ALA A 630 -41.08 17.92 17.93
CA ALA A 630 -39.84 18.64 18.19
C ALA A 630 -39.93 20.08 17.65
N VAL A 631 -39.06 20.96 18.13
CA VAL A 631 -38.96 22.35 17.68
C VAL A 631 -37.61 22.57 17.01
N GLY A 632 -37.61 23.03 15.76
CA GLY A 632 -36.42 23.53 15.08
C GLY A 632 -36.21 25.01 15.36
N PHE A 633 -34.97 25.41 15.64
CA PHE A 633 -34.55 26.81 15.72
C PHE A 633 -34.01 27.24 14.35
N GLU A 634 -34.76 28.11 13.66
CA GLU A 634 -34.58 28.37 12.23
C GLU A 634 -33.83 29.67 11.91
N GLY A 635 -33.77 30.60 12.87
CA GLY A 635 -33.12 31.89 12.65
C GLY A 635 -33.55 33.02 13.60
N ILE A 636 -32.86 34.15 13.49
CA ILE A 636 -33.13 35.37 14.29
C ILE A 636 -33.32 36.60 13.42
N GLN A 637 -34.15 37.54 13.88
CA GLN A 637 -34.26 38.88 13.32
C GLN A 637 -33.40 39.87 14.10
N TRP A 638 -32.76 40.81 13.41
CA TRP A 638 -31.96 41.86 14.03
C TRP A 638 -31.97 43.11 13.15
N PHE A 639 -31.73 44.28 13.73
CA PHE A 639 -31.52 45.52 12.98
C PHE A 639 -30.04 45.85 12.92
N ASN A 640 -29.56 46.25 11.75
CA ASN A 640 -28.29 46.97 11.66
C ASN A 640 -28.51 48.42 12.11
N ALA A 641 -27.84 48.85 13.17
CA ALA A 641 -28.07 50.19 13.73
C ALA A 641 -27.57 51.33 12.82
N THR A 642 -26.67 51.04 11.88
CA THR A 642 -26.07 52.02 10.95
C THR A 642 -26.91 52.22 9.70
N SER A 643 -27.44 51.15 9.09
CA SER A 643 -28.31 51.24 7.91
C SER A 643 -29.80 51.38 8.24
N GLY A 644 -30.20 51.13 9.50
CA GLY A 644 -31.58 51.17 9.95
C GLY A 644 -32.47 50.04 9.41
N SER A 645 -31.91 49.07 8.68
CA SER A 645 -32.64 47.96 8.07
C SER A 645 -32.73 46.73 8.98
N THR A 646 -33.90 46.10 8.99
CA THR A 646 -34.06 44.73 9.53
C THR A 646 -33.31 43.74 8.65
N GLN A 647 -32.77 42.71 9.28
CA GLN A 647 -32.05 41.60 8.70
C GLN A 647 -32.50 40.30 9.37
N THR A 648 -32.35 39.18 8.66
CA THR A 648 -32.57 37.84 9.21
C THR A 648 -31.30 37.02 9.03
N THR A 649 -30.97 36.20 10.02
CA THR A 649 -29.91 35.18 9.96
C THR A 649 -30.56 33.81 10.13
N THR A 650 -30.43 32.94 9.11
CA THR A 650 -31.18 31.68 8.99
C THR A 650 -30.32 30.49 8.55
N PHE A 651 -29.00 30.52 8.78
CA PHE A 651 -28.10 29.45 8.32
C PHE A 651 -28.43 28.08 8.93
N MET A 652 -29.06 28.08 10.11
CA MET A 652 -29.50 26.92 10.87
C MET A 652 -30.85 26.32 10.38
N ALA A 653 -31.52 26.93 9.41
CA ALA A 653 -32.89 26.55 9.03
C ALA A 653 -32.98 25.09 8.56
N GLY A 654 -33.82 24.29 9.21
CA GLY A 654 -34.02 22.86 8.96
C GLY A 654 -33.01 21.92 9.64
N ASP A 655 -31.87 22.42 10.12
CA ASP A 655 -30.78 21.62 10.69
C ASP A 655 -31.21 20.86 11.95
N THR A 656 -30.87 19.56 12.02
CA THR A 656 -31.13 18.69 13.18
C THR A 656 -30.32 19.10 14.41
N ASP A 657 -29.13 19.68 14.23
CA ASP A 657 -28.32 20.18 15.33
C ASP A 657 -28.98 21.38 16.03
N TRP A 658 -29.89 22.07 15.34
CA TRP A 658 -30.71 23.16 15.88
C TRP A 658 -32.14 22.73 16.26
N ARG A 659 -32.46 21.43 16.17
CA ARG A 659 -33.77 20.85 16.53
C ARG A 659 -33.75 20.17 17.90
N THR A 660 -34.79 20.35 18.73
CA THR A 660 -34.92 19.62 20.01
C THR A 660 -35.05 18.11 19.81
N ALA A 661 -34.94 17.35 20.91
CA ALA A 661 -35.45 15.99 20.94
C ALA A 661 -36.98 15.95 20.66
N ASP A 662 -37.46 14.78 20.24
CA ASP A 662 -38.87 14.46 20.06
C ASP A 662 -39.56 14.15 21.40
N VAL A 663 -40.75 14.72 21.66
CA VAL A 663 -41.60 14.43 22.83
C VAL A 663 -43.07 14.30 22.43
N SER A 664 -43.86 13.45 23.09
CA SER A 664 -45.32 13.43 22.92
C SER A 664 -46.00 14.44 23.85
N PHE A 665 -47.21 14.89 23.53
CA PHE A 665 -48.06 15.51 24.56
C PHE A 665 -48.44 14.46 25.63
N PRO A 666 -48.71 14.89 26.88
CA PRO A 666 -49.33 14.05 27.92
C PRO A 666 -50.65 13.42 27.46
#